data_AF-A0A6P6AWS4-F1
#
_entry.id   AF-A0A6P6AWS4-F1
#
_cell.length_a   1.000
_cell.length_b   1.000
_cell.length_c   1.000
_cell.angle_alpha   90.00
_cell.angle_beta   90.00
_cell.angle_gamma   90.00
#
_symmetry.space_group_name_H-M   'P 1'
#
loop_
_entity.id
_entity.type
_entity.pdbx_description
1 polymer ?
#
loop_
_entity_poly.entity_id
_entity_poly.type
_entity_poly.pdbx_seq_one_letter_code
_entity_poly.pdbx_strand_id
1 'polypeptide(L)'
;MCRGVQHPIRGLFLRSYLAQISRDKLPDIGSEYEGDADTVMDAVEFVLQNFTEMNKLWVQMQHQGPGRFREKQEKERSELRDLVGKNLHVLSQIEGVDLGIYKETVLTRVLEQVVNCKDDLAQYYLMDCIIQVFPDEYHLQTLETLLGACPQLQPTVDVKTVLSRLMDRLSNYAASSEDVLPEFLQVEAFTKLSNAIGKVIEAQVDMPAVGAITLYVSLLTFTLCVHPDRLDYVDQVLGACVKKLYNIPKLEDSRAMKQVVALLSAPLEKYNDIVTALTLSNYPRVMDHLDNGTNKVMAMVIIQSIMKNNTFISTAHKVEVLFELIKGLIKDKDGADVDELDEEDFKDEQNSVARLIHMLYNDEPEEMLKIICIVRKHTMAGGPKRLPFTVPSLVFSALRLVWRLQGQEGDIVGEEVPATPKKIFQLLTQIIEALSAVPSPELALRLYLQCAEAANGCDLELVAYEFFTQAFVLYEEEIADSKAQVTAIHLIIGTLQRMNVFGVENRDTMTHKTTGYSARLLKKPDQCRAVYACSHLFWVDDQDGIKDGERVLLCLKRALRIANAAQQMANVARGSSGPVILFVEILNKYLYFFEKGNQQITGAAIQDLIELINTEMQSDSATPDTASDAFLASTLRYIQFQKQKGGVMGEKFEAIKF
;
A
#
# COMPACT_ATOMS: atom_id res chain seq x y z
N MET A 1 -53.75 -8.95 42.99
CA MET A 1 -54.57 -7.80 42.54
C MET A 1 -54.25 -7.35 41.11
N CYS A 2 -52.99 -7.10 40.73
CA CYS A 2 -52.65 -6.59 39.38
C CYS A 2 -53.05 -7.51 38.21
N ARG A 3 -53.22 -8.82 38.45
CA ARG A 3 -53.80 -9.76 37.48
C ARG A 3 -55.24 -9.42 37.07
N GLY A 4 -55.96 -8.58 37.82
CA GLY A 4 -57.32 -8.14 37.47
C GLY A 4 -57.36 -7.16 36.28
N VAL A 5 -56.23 -6.52 35.93
CA VAL A 5 -56.16 -5.57 34.81
C VAL A 5 -55.53 -6.25 33.61
N GLN A 6 -56.38 -6.78 32.72
CA GLN A 6 -55.96 -7.49 31.50
C GLN A 6 -55.88 -6.59 30.26
N HIS A 7 -56.23 -5.30 30.38
CA HIS A 7 -56.08 -4.36 29.26
C HIS A 7 -54.59 -4.06 29.03
N PRO A 8 -54.00 -4.34 27.85
CA PRO A 8 -52.56 -4.27 27.63
C PRO A 8 -51.88 -2.97 28.02
N ILE A 9 -52.34 -1.84 27.45
CA ILE A 9 -51.74 -0.53 27.71
C ILE A 9 -51.88 -0.13 29.19
N ARG A 10 -53.10 -0.18 29.75
CA ARG A 10 -53.36 0.18 31.15
C ARG A 10 -52.61 -0.74 32.12
N GLY A 11 -52.53 -2.04 31.81
CA GLY A 11 -51.82 -3.03 32.59
C GLY A 11 -50.31 -2.79 32.56
N LEU A 12 -49.72 -2.47 31.40
CA LEU A 12 -48.31 -2.12 31.25
C LEU A 12 -47.95 -0.88 32.08
N PHE A 13 -48.73 0.20 31.96
CA PHE A 13 -48.47 1.42 32.75
C PHE A 13 -48.64 1.19 34.25
N LEU A 14 -49.71 0.50 34.68
CA LEU A 14 -49.94 0.17 36.09
C LEU A 14 -48.79 -0.65 36.67
N ARG A 15 -48.32 -1.66 35.93
CA ARG A 15 -47.23 -2.54 36.35
C ARG A 15 -45.86 -1.87 36.30
N SER A 16 -45.63 -0.97 35.35
CA SER A 16 -44.41 -0.16 35.31
C SER A 16 -44.38 0.83 36.49
N TYR A 17 -45.51 1.46 36.81
CA TYR A 17 -45.66 2.31 37.98
C TYR A 17 -45.44 1.53 39.28
N LEU A 18 -45.96 0.30 39.36
CA LEU A 18 -45.72 -0.60 40.49
C LEU A 18 -44.23 -0.91 40.65
N ALA A 19 -43.53 -1.29 39.56
CA ALA A 19 -42.09 -1.55 39.59
C ALA A 19 -41.31 -0.31 40.06
N GLN A 20 -41.71 0.89 39.62
CA GLN A 20 -41.05 2.13 40.02
C GLN A 20 -41.24 2.48 41.51
N ILE A 21 -42.44 2.29 42.07
CA ILE A 21 -42.69 2.56 43.50
C ILE A 21 -42.09 1.50 44.40
N SER A 22 -42.09 0.24 43.95
CA SER A 22 -41.59 -0.88 44.74
C SER A 22 -40.06 -0.94 44.78
N ARG A 23 -39.36 -0.34 43.82
CA ARG A 23 -37.89 -0.41 43.70
C ARG A 23 -37.15 -0.17 45.02
N ASP A 24 -37.48 0.90 45.73
CA ASP A 24 -36.78 1.27 46.97
C ASP A 24 -37.33 0.53 48.22
N LYS A 25 -38.22 -0.45 48.01
CA LYS A 25 -38.96 -1.20 49.04
C LYS A 25 -38.85 -2.72 48.85
N LEU A 26 -38.01 -3.17 47.92
CA LEU A 26 -37.75 -4.58 47.72
C LEU A 26 -36.78 -5.08 48.80
N PRO A 27 -36.98 -6.29 49.34
CA PRO A 27 -35.97 -6.96 50.16
C PRO A 27 -34.65 -7.08 49.38
N ASP A 28 -33.58 -6.52 49.93
CA ASP A 28 -32.23 -6.55 49.36
C ASP A 28 -31.21 -6.65 50.49
N ILE A 29 -29.98 -7.06 50.19
CA ILE A 29 -28.93 -7.24 51.20
C ILE A 29 -28.68 -5.92 51.94
N GLY A 30 -28.89 -5.93 53.26
CA GLY A 30 -28.70 -4.77 54.11
C GLY A 30 -29.84 -3.73 54.08
N SER A 31 -30.98 -4.05 53.46
CA SER A 31 -32.14 -3.15 53.43
C SER A 31 -33.01 -3.28 54.69
N GLU A 32 -33.73 -2.20 55.07
CA GLU A 32 -34.68 -2.23 56.21
C GLU A 32 -35.86 -3.20 55.99
N TYR A 33 -36.00 -3.71 54.77
CA TYR A 33 -37.03 -4.65 54.35
C TYR A 33 -36.52 -6.10 54.30
N GLU A 34 -35.24 -6.34 54.59
CA GLU A 34 -34.68 -7.68 54.77
C GLU A 34 -35.10 -8.24 56.14
N GLY A 35 -35.73 -9.41 56.16
CA GLY A 35 -36.15 -10.08 57.41
C GLY A 35 -36.18 -11.60 57.27
N ASP A 36 -36.41 -12.32 58.38
CA ASP A 36 -36.38 -13.79 58.43
C ASP A 36 -37.37 -14.49 57.47
N ALA A 37 -38.39 -13.78 56.99
CA ALA A 37 -39.42 -14.28 56.07
C ALA A 37 -39.43 -13.60 54.70
N ASP A 38 -38.76 -12.45 54.54
CA ASP A 38 -38.75 -11.63 53.33
C ASP A 38 -37.32 -11.58 52.79
N THR A 39 -37.04 -12.42 51.81
CA THR A 39 -35.70 -12.65 51.26
C THR A 39 -35.50 -11.94 49.91
N VAL A 40 -34.24 -11.80 49.50
CA VAL A 40 -33.88 -11.35 48.14
C VAL A 40 -34.58 -12.19 47.06
N MET A 41 -34.82 -13.48 47.30
CA MET A 41 -35.52 -14.36 46.37
C MET A 41 -36.98 -13.97 46.17
N ASP A 42 -37.65 -13.45 47.20
CA ASP A 42 -39.03 -12.96 47.10
C ASP A 42 -39.10 -11.69 46.24
N ALA A 43 -38.09 -10.82 46.36
CA ALA A 43 -37.93 -9.66 45.48
C ALA A 43 -37.72 -10.08 44.02
N VAL A 44 -36.83 -11.04 43.77
CA VAL A 44 -36.56 -11.59 42.43
C VAL A 44 -37.81 -12.22 41.84
N GLU A 45 -38.53 -13.06 42.60
CA GLU A 45 -39.76 -13.70 42.13
C GLU A 45 -40.86 -12.67 41.83
N PHE A 46 -41.00 -11.64 42.67
CA PHE A 46 -41.94 -10.55 42.44
C PHE A 46 -41.66 -9.83 41.12
N VAL A 47 -40.41 -9.47 40.85
CA VAL A 47 -40.03 -8.75 39.62
C VAL A 47 -40.15 -9.67 38.40
N LEU A 48 -39.74 -10.94 38.49
CA LEU A 48 -39.89 -11.92 37.40
C LEU A 48 -41.36 -12.20 37.06
N GLN A 49 -42.22 -12.27 38.08
CA GLN A 49 -43.66 -12.41 37.86
C GLN A 49 -44.24 -11.16 37.20
N ASN A 50 -43.79 -9.97 37.61
CA ASN A 50 -44.23 -8.73 36.97
C ASN A 50 -43.77 -8.67 35.50
N PHE A 51 -42.51 -9.01 35.24
CA PHE A 51 -41.92 -9.11 33.91
C PHE A 51 -42.70 -10.07 33.00
N THR A 52 -42.97 -11.29 33.48
CA THR A 52 -43.71 -12.31 32.73
C THR A 52 -45.08 -11.79 32.29
N GLU A 53 -45.81 -11.15 33.20
CA GLU A 53 -47.13 -10.61 32.89
C GLU A 53 -47.07 -9.37 31.99
N MET A 54 -46.07 -8.50 32.15
CA MET A 54 -45.86 -7.37 31.25
C MET A 54 -45.50 -7.83 29.84
N ASN A 55 -44.65 -8.85 29.69
CA ASN A 55 -44.33 -9.44 28.39
C ASN A 55 -45.59 -10.00 27.70
N LYS A 56 -46.42 -10.76 28.43
CA LYS A 56 -47.70 -11.27 27.89
C LYS A 56 -48.62 -10.14 27.42
N LEU A 57 -48.81 -9.10 28.22
CA LEU A 57 -49.63 -7.95 27.84
C LEU A 57 -49.06 -7.24 26.60
N TRP A 58 -47.74 -7.10 26.54
CA TRP A 58 -47.07 -6.46 25.41
C TRP A 58 -47.18 -7.27 24.11
N VAL A 59 -47.10 -8.60 24.16
CA VAL A 59 -47.35 -9.48 23.00
C VAL A 59 -48.83 -9.48 22.60
N GLN A 60 -49.75 -9.42 23.57
CA GLN A 60 -51.19 -9.30 23.29
C GLN A 60 -51.54 -8.01 22.53
N MET A 61 -50.77 -6.93 22.69
CA MET A 61 -50.99 -5.69 21.92
C MET A 61 -50.92 -5.92 20.40
N GLN A 62 -50.12 -6.89 19.95
CA GLN A 62 -50.00 -7.24 18.52
C GLN A 62 -51.34 -7.72 17.92
N HIS A 63 -52.17 -8.34 18.74
CA HIS A 63 -53.41 -9.01 18.32
C HIS A 63 -54.66 -8.17 18.61
N GLN A 64 -54.52 -7.00 19.24
CA GLN A 64 -55.65 -6.13 19.54
C GLN A 64 -56.05 -5.27 18.35
N GLY A 65 -57.32 -5.34 17.95
CA GLY A 65 -57.92 -4.41 16.98
C GLY A 65 -57.83 -4.83 15.51
N PRO A 66 -58.50 -4.09 14.61
CA PRO A 66 -58.58 -4.43 13.19
C PRO A 66 -57.25 -4.23 12.46
N GLY A 67 -56.93 -5.14 11.53
CA GLY A 67 -55.62 -5.23 10.86
C GLY A 67 -55.12 -3.95 10.13
N ARG A 68 -56.02 -2.99 9.83
CA ARG A 68 -55.66 -1.69 9.25
C ARG A 68 -54.74 -0.84 10.14
N PHE A 69 -54.73 -1.09 11.45
CA PHE A 69 -53.93 -0.31 12.40
C PHE A 69 -52.65 -1.02 12.87
N ARG A 70 -52.28 -2.17 12.27
CA ARG A 70 -51.12 -2.96 12.69
C ARG A 70 -49.82 -2.16 12.72
N GLU A 71 -49.53 -1.38 11.68
CA GLU A 71 -48.29 -0.58 11.61
C GLU A 71 -48.23 0.49 12.71
N LYS A 72 -49.37 1.13 13.02
CA LYS A 72 -49.46 2.09 14.12
C LYS A 72 -49.28 1.39 15.48
N GLN A 73 -49.85 0.21 15.66
CA GLN A 73 -49.71 -0.59 16.87
C GLN A 73 -48.28 -1.09 17.06
N GLU A 74 -47.58 -1.42 15.98
CA GLU A 74 -46.17 -1.82 16.03
C GLU A 74 -45.27 -0.66 16.49
N LYS A 75 -45.55 0.57 16.02
CA LYS A 75 -44.93 1.79 16.54
C LYS A 75 -45.21 2.00 18.02
N GLU A 76 -46.48 1.95 18.43
CA GLU A 76 -46.86 2.09 19.84
C GLU A 76 -46.23 0.99 20.71
N ARG A 77 -46.18 -0.25 20.24
CA ARG A 77 -45.49 -1.37 20.92
C ARG A 77 -43.99 -1.10 21.06
N SER A 78 -43.36 -0.57 20.02
CA SER A 78 -41.94 -0.21 20.03
C SER A 78 -41.65 0.90 21.05
N GLU A 79 -42.50 1.92 21.16
CA GLU A 79 -42.37 2.98 22.17
C GLU A 79 -42.55 2.45 23.60
N LEU A 80 -43.39 1.43 23.78
CA LEU A 80 -43.69 0.87 25.11
C LEU A 80 -42.74 -0.25 25.56
N ARG A 81 -41.78 -0.67 24.72
CA ARG A 81 -40.82 -1.74 25.05
C ARG A 81 -40.03 -1.45 26.32
N ASP A 82 -39.67 -0.18 26.54
CA ASP A 82 -38.91 0.29 27.69
C ASP A 82 -39.63 0.08 29.02
N LEU A 83 -40.98 0.03 29.00
CA LEU A 83 -41.75 -0.30 30.20
C LEU A 83 -41.47 -1.74 30.66
N VAL A 84 -41.32 -2.67 29.72
CA VAL A 84 -41.01 -4.07 30.01
C VAL A 84 -39.55 -4.21 30.44
N GLY A 85 -38.63 -3.54 29.72
CA GLY A 85 -37.18 -3.55 30.01
C GLY A 85 -36.82 -2.99 31.38
N LYS A 86 -37.60 -2.04 31.93
CA LYS A 86 -37.42 -1.55 33.31
C LYS A 86 -37.42 -2.67 34.36
N ASN A 87 -38.16 -3.77 34.17
CA ASN A 87 -38.12 -4.87 35.13
C ASN A 87 -36.75 -5.55 35.15
N LEU A 88 -36.12 -5.72 33.98
CA LEU A 88 -34.77 -6.27 33.89
C LEU A 88 -33.76 -5.32 34.53
N HIS A 89 -33.94 -4.01 34.35
CA HIS A 89 -33.11 -3.01 35.01
C HIS A 89 -33.22 -3.06 36.54
N VAL A 90 -34.43 -3.21 37.07
CA VAL A 90 -34.63 -3.41 38.52
C VAL A 90 -33.92 -4.68 38.99
N LEU A 91 -34.01 -5.79 38.25
CA LEU A 91 -33.29 -7.02 38.59
C LEU A 91 -31.77 -6.84 38.64
N SER A 92 -31.19 -6.01 37.77
CA SER A 92 -29.75 -5.71 37.81
C SER A 92 -29.31 -4.78 38.95
N GLN A 93 -30.25 -4.07 39.57
CA GLN A 93 -29.98 -3.12 40.65
C GLN A 93 -30.06 -3.75 42.04
N ILE A 94 -30.61 -4.96 42.16
CA ILE A 94 -30.69 -5.69 43.43
C ILE A 94 -29.28 -6.22 43.74
N GLU A 95 -28.66 -5.72 44.80
CA GLU A 95 -27.28 -6.10 45.18
C GLU A 95 -27.19 -7.58 45.53
N GLY A 96 -28.25 -8.16 46.08
CA GLY A 96 -28.33 -9.58 46.40
C GLY A 96 -28.44 -10.53 45.21
N VAL A 97 -28.54 -10.05 43.97
CA VAL A 97 -28.48 -10.91 42.78
C VAL A 97 -27.02 -11.25 42.47
N ASP A 98 -26.53 -12.28 43.15
CA ASP A 98 -25.24 -12.88 42.87
C ASP A 98 -25.24 -13.69 41.56
N LEU A 99 -24.06 -14.14 41.14
CA LEU A 99 -23.90 -14.94 39.92
C LEU A 99 -24.71 -16.25 39.97
N GLY A 100 -24.86 -16.86 41.15
CA GLY A 100 -25.61 -18.10 41.33
C GLY A 100 -27.11 -17.92 41.07
N ILE A 101 -27.71 -16.93 41.75
CA ILE A 101 -29.13 -16.56 41.59
C ILE A 101 -29.40 -16.11 40.16
N TYR A 102 -28.48 -15.33 39.57
CA TYR A 102 -28.60 -14.92 38.17
C TYR A 102 -28.65 -16.13 37.22
N LYS A 103 -27.69 -17.06 37.35
CA LYS A 103 -27.55 -18.22 36.47
C LYS A 103 -28.70 -19.22 36.61
N GLU A 104 -29.09 -19.55 37.84
CA GLU A 104 -30.06 -20.62 38.10
C GLU A 104 -31.50 -20.15 38.03
N THR A 105 -31.77 -18.89 38.38
CA THR A 105 -33.15 -18.39 38.51
C THR A 105 -33.46 -17.30 37.50
N VAL A 106 -32.74 -16.17 37.55
CA VAL A 106 -33.10 -14.98 36.76
C VAL A 106 -32.99 -15.25 35.26
N LEU A 107 -31.82 -15.62 34.78
CA LEU A 107 -31.57 -15.81 33.36
C LEU A 107 -32.44 -16.93 32.78
N THR A 108 -32.55 -18.07 33.46
CA THR A 108 -33.38 -19.20 33.00
C THR A 108 -34.84 -18.80 32.84
N ARG A 109 -35.43 -18.11 33.82
CA ARG A 109 -36.83 -17.65 33.76
C ARG A 109 -37.04 -16.59 32.69
N VAL A 110 -36.11 -15.64 32.54
CA VAL A 110 -36.22 -14.61 31.50
C VAL A 110 -36.12 -15.24 30.11
N LEU A 111 -35.12 -16.09 29.87
CA LEU A 111 -34.94 -16.77 28.58
C LEU A 111 -36.13 -17.67 28.23
N GLU A 112 -36.71 -18.37 29.21
CA GLU A 112 -37.94 -19.14 29.01
C GLU A 112 -39.08 -18.26 28.47
N GLN A 113 -39.25 -17.05 29.02
CA GLN A 113 -40.26 -16.11 28.51
C GLN A 113 -39.93 -15.57 27.12
N VAL A 114 -38.66 -15.33 26.82
CA VAL A 114 -38.21 -14.86 25.51
C VAL A 114 -38.45 -15.92 24.43
N VAL A 115 -38.09 -17.17 24.68
CA VAL A 115 -38.30 -18.26 23.71
C VAL A 115 -39.79 -18.54 23.51
N ASN A 116 -40.58 -18.55 24.60
CA ASN A 116 -41.99 -18.88 24.55
C ASN A 116 -42.88 -17.78 23.95
N CYS A 117 -42.44 -16.52 23.94
CA CYS A 117 -43.29 -15.42 23.47
C CYS A 117 -43.54 -15.42 21.96
N LYS A 118 -42.64 -16.03 21.17
CA LYS A 118 -42.76 -16.20 19.70
C LYS A 118 -43.15 -14.91 18.96
N ASP A 119 -42.67 -13.77 19.43
CA ASP A 119 -42.91 -12.45 18.85
C ASP A 119 -41.57 -11.77 18.54
N ASP A 120 -41.40 -11.35 17.28
CA ASP A 120 -40.10 -10.92 16.75
C ASP A 120 -39.56 -9.66 17.46
N LEU A 121 -40.44 -8.67 17.68
CA LEU A 121 -40.09 -7.43 18.36
C LEU A 121 -39.68 -7.69 19.82
N ALA A 122 -40.46 -8.52 20.52
CA ALA A 122 -40.18 -8.87 21.91
C ALA A 122 -38.90 -9.69 22.05
N GLN A 123 -38.71 -10.69 21.20
CA GLN A 123 -37.50 -11.52 21.23
C GLN A 123 -36.24 -10.70 20.98
N TYR A 124 -36.24 -9.85 19.95
CA TYR A 124 -35.12 -8.96 19.67
C TYR A 124 -34.80 -8.04 20.84
N TYR A 125 -35.81 -7.28 21.31
CA TYR A 125 -35.61 -6.26 22.34
C TYR A 125 -35.20 -6.88 23.68
N LEU A 126 -35.83 -7.98 24.10
CA LEU A 126 -35.53 -8.59 25.38
C LEU A 126 -34.14 -9.20 25.41
N MET A 127 -33.71 -9.85 24.33
CA MET A 127 -32.33 -10.34 24.22
C MET A 127 -31.31 -9.20 24.28
N ASP A 128 -31.56 -8.12 23.53
CA ASP A 128 -30.71 -6.93 23.55
C ASP A 128 -30.69 -6.26 24.94
N CYS A 129 -31.83 -6.22 25.62
CA CYS A 129 -31.95 -5.66 26.98
C CYS A 129 -31.19 -6.50 28.00
N ILE A 130 -31.23 -7.84 27.92
CA ILE A 130 -30.40 -8.72 28.76
C ILE A 130 -28.92 -8.38 28.58
N ILE A 131 -28.47 -8.27 27.33
CA ILE A 131 -27.07 -7.95 27.01
C ILE A 131 -26.67 -6.57 27.54
N GLN A 132 -27.56 -5.57 27.49
CA GLN A 132 -27.25 -4.19 27.93
C GLN A 132 -27.30 -4.01 29.45
N VAL A 133 -28.23 -4.68 30.12
CA VAL A 133 -28.56 -4.38 31.53
C VAL A 133 -27.66 -5.12 32.50
N PHE A 134 -27.33 -6.39 32.22
CA PHE A 134 -26.53 -7.19 33.16
C PHE A 134 -25.00 -7.01 32.97
N PRO A 135 -24.19 -7.25 34.01
CA PRO A 135 -22.73 -7.15 33.95
C PRO A 135 -22.07 -8.18 33.02
N ASP A 136 -20.88 -7.85 32.52
CA ASP A 136 -20.12 -8.68 31.58
C ASP A 136 -19.62 -10.00 32.20
N GLU A 137 -19.28 -9.99 33.49
CA GLU A 137 -18.92 -11.19 34.28
C GLU A 137 -20.04 -12.24 34.24
N TYR A 138 -21.29 -11.79 34.37
CA TYR A 138 -22.46 -12.66 34.37
C TYR A 138 -22.69 -13.25 32.97
N HIS A 139 -22.51 -12.45 31.92
CA HIS A 139 -22.59 -12.91 30.54
C HIS A 139 -21.50 -13.96 30.22
N LEU A 140 -20.28 -13.76 30.71
CA LEU A 140 -19.18 -14.71 30.49
C LEU A 140 -19.53 -16.08 31.10
N GLN A 141 -19.96 -16.11 32.36
CA GLN A 141 -20.26 -17.35 33.09
C GLN A 141 -21.56 -18.05 32.65
N THR A 142 -22.47 -17.32 32.00
CA THR A 142 -23.77 -17.82 31.49
C THR A 142 -23.87 -17.87 29.97
N LEU A 143 -22.74 -17.75 29.28
CA LEU A 143 -22.64 -17.71 27.83
C LEU A 143 -23.30 -18.93 27.16
N GLU A 144 -23.14 -20.12 27.74
CA GLU A 144 -23.73 -21.36 27.20
C GLU A 144 -25.27 -21.32 27.24
N THR A 145 -25.84 -20.87 28.35
CA THR A 145 -27.31 -20.74 28.51
C THR A 145 -27.88 -19.66 27.61
N LEU A 146 -27.21 -18.50 27.51
CA LEU A 146 -27.64 -17.39 26.66
C LEU A 146 -27.60 -17.77 25.18
N LEU A 147 -26.47 -18.33 24.72
CA LEU A 147 -26.28 -18.74 23.34
C LEU A 147 -27.16 -19.93 22.96
N GLY A 148 -27.49 -20.81 23.91
CA GLY A 148 -28.42 -21.93 23.70
C GLY A 148 -29.86 -21.49 23.39
N ALA A 149 -30.25 -20.26 23.78
CA ALA A 149 -31.56 -19.69 23.47
C ALA A 149 -31.61 -19.08 22.05
N CYS A 150 -30.49 -18.59 21.51
CA CYS A 150 -30.46 -17.90 20.21
C CYS A 150 -31.01 -18.74 19.03
N PRO A 151 -30.69 -20.03 18.87
CA PRO A 151 -31.26 -20.87 17.82
C PRO A 151 -32.77 -21.15 17.96
N GLN A 152 -33.35 -20.89 19.14
CA GLN A 152 -34.78 -21.15 19.43
C GLN A 152 -35.68 -19.94 19.13
N LEU A 153 -35.07 -18.79 18.79
CA LEU A 153 -35.79 -17.57 18.42
C LEU A 153 -36.43 -17.71 17.03
N GLN A 154 -37.42 -16.86 16.75
CA GLN A 154 -38.04 -16.83 15.43
C GLN A 154 -37.00 -16.49 14.34
N PRO A 155 -37.06 -17.11 13.15
CA PRO A 155 -36.08 -16.87 12.08
C PRO A 155 -36.01 -15.42 11.57
N THR A 156 -37.10 -14.66 11.77
CA THR A 156 -37.24 -13.25 11.39
C THR A 156 -36.58 -12.29 12.37
N VAL A 157 -36.17 -12.76 13.56
CA VAL A 157 -35.46 -11.96 14.57
C VAL A 157 -34.06 -11.65 14.09
N ASP A 158 -33.63 -10.41 14.27
CA ASP A 158 -32.26 -9.96 13.97
C ASP A 158 -31.26 -10.43 15.05
N VAL A 159 -31.07 -11.76 15.10
CA VAL A 159 -30.12 -12.44 16.01
C VAL A 159 -28.68 -12.03 15.69
N LYS A 160 -28.41 -11.64 14.44
CA LYS A 160 -27.12 -11.09 14.01
C LYS A 160 -26.72 -9.90 14.87
N THR A 161 -27.58 -8.88 14.97
CA THR A 161 -27.26 -7.67 15.75
C THR A 161 -27.12 -7.97 17.25
N VAL A 162 -27.95 -8.86 17.79
CA VAL A 162 -27.88 -9.30 19.20
C VAL A 162 -26.53 -9.94 19.51
N LEU A 163 -26.11 -10.94 18.72
CA LEU A 163 -24.83 -11.63 18.92
C LEU A 163 -23.63 -10.71 18.66
N SER A 164 -23.71 -9.82 17.68
CA SER A 164 -22.64 -8.85 17.40
C SER A 164 -22.42 -7.93 18.60
N ARG A 165 -23.50 -7.39 19.19
CA ARG A 165 -23.41 -6.54 20.40
C ARG A 165 -22.85 -7.29 21.60
N LEU A 166 -23.22 -8.56 21.79
CA LEU A 166 -22.64 -9.39 22.85
C LEU A 166 -21.12 -9.53 22.66
N MET A 167 -20.68 -9.88 21.45
CA MET A 167 -19.26 -10.03 21.14
C MET A 167 -18.48 -8.72 21.28
N ASP A 168 -19.04 -7.59 20.82
CA ASP A 168 -18.43 -6.27 20.98
C ASP A 168 -18.27 -5.91 22.46
N ARG A 169 -19.30 -6.17 23.27
CA ARG A 169 -19.27 -5.88 24.70
C ARG A 169 -18.24 -6.72 25.44
N LEU A 170 -18.19 -8.03 25.16
CA LEU A 170 -17.16 -8.92 25.70
C LEU A 170 -15.74 -8.55 25.23
N SER A 171 -15.60 -8.09 23.98
CA SER A 171 -14.31 -7.62 23.44
C SER A 171 -13.83 -6.37 24.17
N ASN A 172 -14.73 -5.41 24.44
CA ASN A 172 -14.42 -4.20 25.22
C ASN A 172 -14.08 -4.54 26.67
N TYR A 173 -14.78 -5.51 27.26
CA TYR A 173 -14.50 -5.99 28.60
C TYR A 173 -13.09 -6.61 28.68
N ALA A 174 -12.74 -7.50 27.76
CA ALA A 174 -11.40 -8.06 27.65
C ALA A 174 -10.31 -7.00 27.42
N ALA A 175 -10.59 -5.97 26.62
CA ALA A 175 -9.65 -4.86 26.40
C ALA A 175 -9.48 -3.95 27.63
N SER A 176 -10.49 -3.85 28.49
CA SER A 176 -10.46 -3.01 29.69
C SER A 176 -9.75 -3.66 30.88
N SER A 177 -9.76 -5.00 30.95
CA SER A 177 -9.30 -5.76 32.11
C SER A 177 -8.53 -7.00 31.65
N GLU A 178 -7.20 -6.86 31.51
CA GLU A 178 -6.32 -7.97 31.09
C GLU A 178 -6.36 -9.17 32.06
N ASP A 179 -6.66 -8.91 33.33
CA ASP A 179 -6.76 -9.95 34.38
C ASP A 179 -7.87 -10.98 34.12
N VAL A 180 -8.84 -10.65 33.25
CA VAL A 180 -9.99 -11.52 32.96
C VAL A 180 -9.73 -12.44 31.75
N LEU A 181 -8.68 -12.19 30.97
CA LEU A 181 -8.31 -13.03 29.80
C LEU A 181 -8.17 -14.54 30.13
N PRO A 182 -7.61 -14.95 31.28
CA PRO A 182 -7.57 -16.36 31.67
C PRO A 182 -8.97 -16.96 31.88
N GLU A 183 -9.95 -16.19 32.35
CA GLU A 183 -11.32 -16.66 32.54
C GLU A 183 -12.00 -16.96 31.20
N PHE A 184 -11.75 -16.15 30.17
CA PHE A 184 -12.25 -16.42 28.81
C PHE A 184 -11.75 -17.76 28.25
N LEU A 185 -10.49 -18.12 28.56
CA LEU A 185 -9.92 -19.42 28.19
C LEU A 185 -10.57 -20.56 28.98
N GLN A 186 -10.76 -20.39 30.30
CA GLN A 186 -11.39 -21.41 31.15
C GLN A 186 -12.83 -21.70 30.74
N VAL A 187 -13.58 -20.66 30.36
CA VAL A 187 -14.98 -20.76 29.96
C VAL A 187 -15.12 -21.27 28.52
N GLU A 188 -14.02 -21.36 27.77
CA GLU A 188 -14.00 -21.76 26.36
C GLU A 188 -14.91 -20.85 25.50
N ALA A 189 -14.82 -19.54 25.73
CA ALA A 189 -15.75 -18.55 25.14
C ALA A 189 -15.77 -18.60 23.60
N PHE A 190 -14.59 -18.75 22.97
CA PHE A 190 -14.47 -18.85 21.52
C PHE A 190 -15.23 -20.05 20.95
N THR A 191 -15.00 -21.25 21.49
CA THR A 191 -15.64 -22.49 21.01
C THR A 191 -17.16 -22.44 21.21
N LYS A 192 -17.62 -21.88 22.34
CA LYS A 192 -19.05 -21.69 22.59
C LYS A 192 -19.68 -20.70 21.61
N LEU A 193 -19.05 -19.55 21.37
CA LEU A 193 -19.52 -18.56 20.39
C LEU A 193 -19.52 -19.11 18.96
N SER A 194 -18.44 -19.77 18.55
CA SER A 194 -18.31 -20.38 17.23
C SER A 194 -19.39 -21.45 16.99
N ASN A 195 -19.60 -22.34 17.96
CA ASN A 195 -20.63 -23.37 17.88
C ASN A 195 -22.05 -22.77 17.85
N ALA A 196 -22.30 -21.71 18.63
CA ALA A 196 -23.58 -21.03 18.64
C ALA A 196 -23.88 -20.33 17.32
N ILE A 197 -22.90 -19.61 16.75
CA ILE A 197 -23.03 -18.97 15.44
C ILE A 197 -23.32 -20.03 14.36
N GLY A 198 -22.61 -21.16 14.37
CA GLY A 198 -22.90 -22.29 13.49
C GLY A 198 -24.35 -22.77 13.58
N LYS A 199 -24.83 -23.04 14.81
CA LYS A 199 -26.22 -23.45 15.07
C LYS A 199 -27.25 -22.41 14.66
N VAL A 200 -26.98 -21.12 14.88
CA VAL A 200 -27.90 -20.02 14.49
C VAL A 200 -27.99 -19.92 12.97
N ILE A 201 -26.86 -20.03 12.27
CA ILE A 201 -26.82 -20.02 10.80
C ILE A 201 -27.55 -21.25 10.21
N GLU A 202 -27.49 -22.40 10.87
CA GLU A 202 -28.24 -23.60 10.47
C GLU A 202 -29.74 -23.49 10.75
N ALA A 203 -30.12 -22.89 11.89
CA ALA A 203 -31.51 -22.69 12.28
C ALA A 203 -32.23 -21.63 11.42
N GLN A 204 -31.50 -20.60 10.96
CA GLN A 204 -32.04 -19.55 10.10
C GLN A 204 -31.77 -19.83 8.61
N VAL A 205 -32.63 -20.65 8.00
CA VAL A 205 -32.51 -21.08 6.59
C VAL A 205 -32.47 -19.89 5.61
N ASP A 206 -33.22 -18.82 5.90
CA ASP A 206 -33.32 -17.62 5.04
C ASP A 206 -32.33 -16.51 5.42
N MET A 207 -31.32 -16.77 6.27
CA MET A 207 -30.35 -15.74 6.66
C MET A 207 -29.55 -15.24 5.44
N PRO A 208 -29.55 -13.93 5.14
CA PRO A 208 -28.73 -13.37 4.07
C PRO A 208 -27.24 -13.61 4.31
N ALA A 209 -26.47 -13.79 3.24
CA ALA A 209 -25.01 -13.98 3.29
C ALA A 209 -24.30 -12.88 4.09
N VAL A 210 -24.74 -11.62 3.92
CA VAL A 210 -24.26 -10.46 4.70
C VAL A 210 -24.37 -10.70 6.20
N GLY A 211 -25.47 -11.32 6.65
CA GLY A 211 -25.71 -11.60 8.07
C GLY A 211 -24.71 -12.59 8.63
N ALA A 212 -24.52 -13.72 7.95
CA ALA A 212 -23.56 -14.74 8.34
C ALA A 212 -22.11 -14.20 8.35
N ILE A 213 -21.72 -13.45 7.32
CA ILE A 213 -20.37 -12.87 7.24
C ILE A 213 -20.16 -11.84 8.37
N THR A 214 -21.17 -11.02 8.69
CA THR A 214 -21.04 -10.05 9.80
C THR A 214 -20.85 -10.75 11.15
N LEU A 215 -21.51 -11.90 11.37
CA LEU A 215 -21.28 -12.71 12.57
C LEU A 215 -19.84 -13.23 12.63
N TYR A 216 -19.30 -13.69 11.49
CA TYR A 216 -17.89 -14.10 11.42
C TYR A 216 -16.92 -12.93 11.61
N VAL A 217 -17.23 -11.72 11.11
CA VAL A 217 -16.43 -10.51 11.37
C VAL A 217 -16.40 -10.18 12.86
N SER A 218 -17.56 -10.24 13.51
CA SER A 218 -17.68 -9.97 14.95
C SER A 218 -16.94 -11.02 15.76
N LEU A 219 -17.06 -12.31 15.39
CA LEU A 219 -16.32 -13.40 16.03
C LEU A 219 -14.80 -13.28 15.83
N LEU A 220 -14.37 -12.89 14.63
CA LEU A 220 -12.95 -12.67 14.35
C LEU A 220 -12.41 -11.50 15.17
N THR A 221 -13.13 -10.38 15.22
CA THR A 221 -12.75 -9.19 16.00
C THR A 221 -12.64 -9.53 17.49
N PHE A 222 -13.60 -10.30 18.02
CA PHE A 222 -13.53 -10.85 19.37
C PHE A 222 -12.29 -11.73 19.57
N THR A 223 -12.03 -12.65 18.64
CA THR A 223 -10.89 -13.58 18.73
C THR A 223 -9.56 -12.82 18.72
N LEU A 224 -9.42 -11.80 17.87
CA LEU A 224 -8.23 -10.95 17.80
C LEU A 224 -8.04 -10.09 19.06
N CYS A 225 -9.13 -9.78 19.78
CA CYS A 225 -9.07 -9.02 21.03
C CYS A 225 -8.67 -9.93 22.21
N VAL A 226 -9.30 -11.09 22.34
CA VAL A 226 -9.17 -11.97 23.51
C VAL A 226 -8.01 -12.96 23.37
N HIS A 227 -7.72 -13.42 22.15
CA HIS A 227 -6.70 -14.45 21.87
C HIS A 227 -5.79 -14.03 20.70
N PRO A 228 -4.97 -12.97 20.84
CA PRO A 228 -4.10 -12.50 19.77
C PRO A 228 -3.09 -13.57 19.32
N ASP A 229 -2.61 -14.45 20.22
CA ASP A 229 -1.57 -15.43 19.87
C ASP A 229 -2.10 -16.69 19.17
N ARG A 230 -3.43 -16.90 19.14
CA ARG A 230 -4.04 -18.14 18.64
C ARG A 230 -4.49 -18.02 17.18
N LEU A 231 -3.51 -18.14 16.27
CA LEU A 231 -3.75 -18.16 14.82
C LEU A 231 -4.70 -19.29 14.38
N ASP A 232 -4.74 -20.42 15.10
CA ASP A 232 -5.66 -21.53 14.80
C ASP A 232 -7.13 -21.10 14.84
N TYR A 233 -7.50 -20.24 15.81
CA TYR A 233 -8.87 -19.77 15.96
C TYR A 233 -9.24 -18.80 14.83
N VAL A 234 -8.30 -17.94 14.43
CA VAL A 234 -8.46 -17.07 13.26
C VAL A 234 -8.66 -17.91 11.99
N ASP A 235 -7.83 -18.92 11.76
CA ASP A 235 -7.93 -19.78 10.57
C ASP A 235 -9.23 -20.62 10.57
N GLN A 236 -9.72 -21.02 11.75
CA GLN A 236 -11.02 -21.69 11.90
C GLN A 236 -12.19 -20.78 11.51
N VAL A 237 -12.19 -19.50 11.92
CA VAL A 237 -13.23 -18.54 11.55
C VAL A 237 -13.21 -18.27 10.05
N LEU A 238 -12.02 -18.08 9.46
CA LEU A 238 -11.86 -17.94 8.01
C LEU A 238 -12.35 -19.20 7.29
N GLY A 239 -11.99 -20.40 7.76
CA GLY A 239 -12.44 -21.67 7.20
C GLY A 239 -13.96 -21.87 7.29
N ALA A 240 -14.60 -21.44 8.38
CA ALA A 240 -16.05 -21.45 8.52
C ALA A 240 -16.72 -20.47 7.52
N CYS A 241 -16.12 -19.30 7.30
CA CYS A 241 -16.55 -18.36 6.28
C CYS A 241 -16.43 -18.98 4.88
N VAL A 242 -15.29 -19.60 4.54
CA VAL A 242 -15.10 -20.29 3.24
C VAL A 242 -16.16 -21.37 3.01
N LYS A 243 -16.48 -22.19 4.01
CA LYS A 243 -17.54 -23.21 3.89
C LYS A 243 -18.91 -22.60 3.55
N LYS A 244 -19.23 -21.44 4.12
CA LYS A 244 -20.49 -20.74 3.81
C LYS A 244 -20.45 -20.10 2.43
N LEU A 245 -19.30 -19.53 2.03
CA LEU A 245 -19.07 -18.92 0.72
C LEU A 245 -19.03 -19.95 -0.41
N TYR A 246 -18.54 -21.17 -0.17
CA TYR A 246 -18.53 -22.24 -1.17
C TYR A 246 -19.94 -22.59 -1.69
N ASN A 247 -20.94 -22.45 -0.82
CA ASN A 247 -22.34 -22.66 -1.18
C ASN A 247 -22.95 -21.49 -1.98
N ILE A 248 -22.19 -20.40 -2.20
CA ILE A 248 -22.63 -19.19 -2.89
C ILE A 248 -21.69 -18.96 -4.09
N PRO A 249 -22.11 -19.27 -5.33
CA PRO A 249 -21.21 -19.32 -6.47
C PRO A 249 -20.57 -17.97 -6.82
N LYS A 250 -21.24 -16.83 -6.56
CA LYS A 250 -20.66 -15.47 -6.60
C LYS A 250 -21.42 -14.54 -5.65
N LEU A 251 -20.70 -13.78 -4.83
CA LEU A 251 -21.26 -12.69 -4.04
C LEU A 251 -21.51 -11.49 -4.96
N GLU A 252 -22.77 -11.16 -5.25
CA GLU A 252 -23.13 -9.94 -5.98
C GLU A 252 -23.53 -8.78 -5.05
N ASP A 253 -23.85 -9.06 -3.78
CA ASP A 253 -24.25 -8.03 -2.81
C ASP A 253 -23.04 -7.21 -2.35
N SER A 254 -23.01 -5.93 -2.74
CA SER A 254 -21.99 -4.94 -2.33
C SER A 254 -21.82 -4.86 -0.81
N ARG A 255 -22.90 -5.05 -0.03
CA ARG A 255 -22.82 -5.04 1.44
C ARG A 255 -22.09 -6.26 1.96
N ALA A 256 -22.25 -7.42 1.31
CA ALA A 256 -21.58 -8.64 1.70
C ALA A 256 -20.08 -8.53 1.39
N MET A 257 -19.73 -7.98 0.22
CA MET A 257 -18.33 -7.71 -0.14
C MET A 257 -17.64 -6.79 0.88
N LYS A 258 -18.29 -5.70 1.29
CA LYS A 258 -17.75 -4.81 2.36
C LYS A 258 -17.48 -5.56 3.66
N GLN A 259 -18.32 -6.54 4.02
CA GLN A 259 -18.10 -7.34 5.21
C GLN A 259 -16.96 -8.35 5.04
N VAL A 260 -16.77 -8.93 3.85
CA VAL A 260 -15.59 -9.77 3.56
C VAL A 260 -14.31 -8.94 3.60
N VAL A 261 -14.33 -7.72 3.05
CA VAL A 261 -13.21 -6.77 3.16
C VAL A 261 -12.88 -6.48 4.62
N ALA A 262 -13.90 -6.21 5.46
CA ALA A 262 -13.70 -6.00 6.89
C ALA A 262 -13.13 -7.26 7.58
N LEU A 263 -13.61 -8.46 7.21
CA LEU A 263 -13.12 -9.74 7.74
C LEU A 263 -11.62 -9.93 7.46
N LEU A 264 -11.17 -9.63 6.24
CA LEU A 264 -9.77 -9.78 5.84
C LEU A 264 -8.88 -8.65 6.35
N SER A 265 -9.44 -7.46 6.57
CA SER A 265 -8.69 -6.29 7.07
C SER A 265 -8.44 -6.38 8.58
N ALA A 266 -9.35 -6.98 9.36
CA ALA A 266 -9.23 -7.05 10.82
C ALA A 266 -7.91 -7.72 11.31
N PRO A 267 -7.46 -8.86 10.76
CA PRO A 267 -6.15 -9.43 11.09
C PRO A 267 -4.99 -8.50 10.71
N LEU A 268 -5.07 -7.82 9.57
CA LEU A 268 -4.00 -6.93 9.07
C LEU A 268 -3.83 -5.68 9.93
N GLU A 269 -4.89 -5.21 10.60
CA GLU A 269 -4.83 -4.07 11.50
C GLU A 269 -4.28 -4.43 12.89
N LYS A 270 -4.54 -5.66 13.35
CA LYS A 270 -4.15 -6.12 14.69
C LYS A 270 -2.77 -6.73 14.74
N TYR A 271 -2.37 -7.51 13.73
CA TYR A 271 -1.05 -8.10 13.67
C TYR A 271 -0.04 -7.08 13.12
N ASN A 272 0.94 -6.70 13.95
CA ASN A 272 2.06 -5.88 13.50
C ASN A 272 2.89 -6.59 12.42
N ASP A 273 2.90 -7.92 12.42
CA ASP A 273 3.59 -8.75 11.44
C ASP A 273 2.61 -9.43 10.47
N ILE A 274 2.45 -8.83 9.28
CA ILE A 274 1.59 -9.33 8.20
C ILE A 274 2.01 -10.73 7.75
N VAL A 275 3.26 -11.11 7.98
CA VAL A 275 3.74 -12.46 7.73
C VAL A 275 2.90 -13.51 8.45
N THR A 276 2.42 -13.22 9.66
CA THR A 276 1.54 -14.15 10.40
C THR A 276 0.18 -14.29 9.71
N ALA A 277 -0.41 -13.20 9.23
CA ALA A 277 -1.65 -13.24 8.45
C ALA A 277 -1.47 -13.99 7.11
N LEU A 278 -0.30 -13.84 6.46
CA LEU A 278 0.03 -14.56 5.22
C LEU A 278 0.26 -16.06 5.40
N THR A 279 0.53 -16.53 6.63
CA THR A 279 0.63 -17.97 6.93
C THR A 279 -0.73 -18.67 7.09
N LEU A 280 -1.83 -17.92 7.16
CA LEU A 280 -3.16 -18.48 7.33
C LEU A 280 -3.61 -19.24 6.08
N SER A 281 -3.92 -20.53 6.25
CA SER A 281 -4.20 -21.44 5.14
C SER A 281 -5.50 -21.10 4.39
N ASN A 282 -6.50 -20.57 5.11
CA ASN A 282 -7.80 -20.25 4.54
C ASN A 282 -7.90 -18.80 4.06
N TYR A 283 -6.91 -17.94 4.33
CA TYR A 283 -6.93 -16.54 3.89
C TYR A 283 -6.94 -16.40 2.35
N PRO A 284 -6.05 -17.08 1.59
CA PRO A 284 -6.10 -17.05 0.11
C PRO A 284 -7.43 -17.58 -0.44
N ARG A 285 -8.01 -18.60 0.21
CA ARG A 285 -9.27 -19.21 -0.22
C ARG A 285 -10.45 -18.25 -0.11
N VAL A 286 -10.48 -17.37 0.89
CA VAL A 286 -11.51 -16.33 0.98
C VAL A 286 -11.35 -15.32 -0.16
N MET A 287 -10.11 -14.97 -0.50
CA MET A 287 -9.80 -14.02 -1.56
C MET A 287 -10.21 -14.55 -2.96
N ASP A 288 -10.10 -15.86 -3.19
CA ASP A 288 -10.55 -16.51 -4.44
C ASP A 288 -12.04 -16.31 -4.74
N HIS A 289 -12.87 -16.08 -3.72
CA HIS A 289 -14.31 -15.84 -3.86
C HIS A 289 -14.69 -14.38 -4.14
N LEU A 290 -13.74 -13.45 -4.08
CA LEU A 290 -13.97 -12.02 -4.35
C LEU A 290 -14.04 -11.73 -5.85
N ASP A 291 -14.81 -10.71 -6.21
CA ASP A 291 -14.77 -10.13 -7.56
C ASP A 291 -13.44 -9.43 -7.83
N ASN A 292 -13.17 -9.09 -9.09
CA ASN A 292 -11.89 -8.50 -9.47
C ASN A 292 -11.68 -7.11 -8.86
N GLY A 293 -12.74 -6.31 -8.73
CA GLY A 293 -12.66 -4.96 -8.14
C GLY A 293 -12.29 -5.04 -6.66
N THR A 294 -13.02 -5.85 -5.89
CA THR A 294 -12.73 -6.02 -4.46
C THR A 294 -11.37 -6.69 -4.21
N ASN A 295 -10.93 -7.60 -5.09
CA ASN A 295 -9.58 -8.17 -5.01
C ASN A 295 -8.48 -7.12 -5.15
N LYS A 296 -8.64 -6.13 -6.04
CA LYS A 296 -7.69 -5.02 -6.16
C LYS A 296 -7.68 -4.15 -4.91
N VAL A 297 -8.85 -3.81 -4.38
CA VAL A 297 -8.98 -3.04 -3.12
C VAL A 297 -8.29 -3.76 -1.97
N MET A 298 -8.53 -5.07 -1.82
CA MET A 298 -7.88 -5.85 -0.77
C MET A 298 -6.37 -5.97 -0.96
N ALA A 299 -5.90 -6.16 -2.19
CA ALA A 299 -4.47 -6.17 -2.48
C ALA A 299 -3.81 -4.83 -2.11
N MET A 300 -4.48 -3.69 -2.36
CA MET A 300 -4.00 -2.37 -1.94
C MET A 300 -3.98 -2.21 -0.41
N VAL A 301 -4.99 -2.71 0.30
CA VAL A 301 -5.01 -2.71 1.78
C VAL A 301 -3.84 -3.53 2.35
N ILE A 302 -3.55 -4.70 1.77
CA ILE A 302 -2.38 -5.51 2.16
C ILE A 302 -1.08 -4.73 1.97
N ILE A 303 -0.89 -4.11 0.80
CA ILE A 303 0.32 -3.31 0.49
C ILE A 303 0.46 -2.13 1.45
N GLN A 304 -0.62 -1.39 1.71
CA GLN A 304 -0.62 -0.26 2.63
C GLN A 304 -0.30 -0.69 4.07
N SER A 305 -0.82 -1.84 4.51
CA SER A 305 -0.49 -2.38 5.83
C SER A 305 1.02 -2.72 5.93
N ILE A 306 1.60 -3.35 4.89
CA ILE A 306 3.04 -3.67 4.83
C ILE A 306 3.89 -2.39 4.95
N MET A 307 3.47 -1.33 4.26
CA MET A 307 4.14 -0.04 4.33
C MET A 307 4.00 0.64 5.69
N LYS A 308 2.79 0.62 6.28
CA LYS A 308 2.52 1.25 7.57
C LYS A 308 3.37 0.64 8.69
N ASN A 309 3.55 -0.68 8.66
CA ASN A 309 4.29 -1.41 9.69
C ASN A 309 5.78 -1.56 9.39
N ASN A 310 6.26 -1.10 8.21
CA ASN A 310 7.64 -1.28 7.73
C ASN A 310 8.13 -2.74 7.82
N THR A 311 7.25 -3.71 7.57
CA THR A 311 7.58 -5.14 7.67
C THR A 311 8.36 -5.60 6.45
N PHE A 312 9.58 -6.11 6.66
CA PHE A 312 10.37 -6.73 5.60
C PHE A 312 9.97 -8.18 5.40
N ILE A 313 9.73 -8.58 4.15
CA ILE A 313 9.43 -9.96 3.80
C ILE A 313 10.72 -10.63 3.31
N SER A 314 11.21 -11.57 4.11
CA SER A 314 12.56 -12.12 3.97
C SER A 314 12.65 -13.49 3.30
N THR A 315 11.56 -14.25 3.16
CA THR A 315 11.63 -15.62 2.60
C THR A 315 10.93 -15.76 1.26
N ALA A 316 11.52 -16.49 0.32
CA ALA A 316 10.98 -16.73 -1.02
C ALA A 316 9.54 -17.29 -1.01
N HIS A 317 9.25 -18.24 -0.12
CA HIS A 317 7.90 -18.83 0.01
C HIS A 317 6.83 -17.77 0.35
N LYS A 318 7.12 -16.89 1.32
CA LYS A 318 6.20 -15.81 1.72
C LYS A 318 5.98 -14.80 0.59
N VAL A 319 7.02 -14.53 -0.19
CA VAL A 319 6.90 -13.67 -1.39
C VAL A 319 6.00 -14.32 -2.43
N GLU A 320 6.15 -15.62 -2.71
CA GLU A 320 5.27 -16.33 -3.65
C GLU A 320 3.80 -16.23 -3.21
N VAL A 321 3.51 -16.48 -1.92
CA VAL A 321 2.14 -16.36 -1.37
C VAL A 321 1.61 -14.94 -1.52
N LEU A 322 2.42 -13.93 -1.18
CA LEU A 322 2.00 -12.53 -1.34
C LEU A 322 1.69 -12.19 -2.79
N PHE A 323 2.55 -12.61 -3.73
CA PHE A 323 2.37 -12.32 -5.16
C PHE A 323 1.16 -13.03 -5.76
N GLU A 324 0.79 -14.21 -5.26
CA GLU A 324 -0.49 -14.85 -5.62
C GLU A 324 -1.68 -14.06 -5.07
N LEU A 325 -1.61 -13.49 -3.86
CA LEU A 325 -2.67 -12.63 -3.32
C LEU A 325 -2.83 -11.32 -4.10
N ILE A 326 -1.71 -10.68 -4.47
CA ILE A 326 -1.74 -9.42 -5.25
C ILE A 326 -1.83 -9.64 -6.76
N LYS A 327 -2.05 -10.87 -7.22
CA LYS A 327 -2.14 -11.23 -8.64
C LYS A 327 -3.16 -10.41 -9.42
N GLY A 328 -4.23 -9.96 -8.77
CA GLY A 328 -5.22 -9.05 -9.37
C GLY A 328 -4.69 -7.67 -9.74
N LEU A 329 -3.60 -7.21 -9.11
CA LEU A 329 -2.89 -5.96 -9.45
C LEU A 329 -1.77 -6.18 -10.47
N ILE A 330 -1.26 -7.42 -10.57
CA ILE A 330 -0.12 -7.77 -11.42
C ILE A 330 -0.59 -8.25 -12.79
N LYS A 331 -1.52 -9.21 -12.87
CA LYS A 331 -1.98 -9.82 -14.13
C LYS A 331 -3.41 -9.41 -14.47
N ASP A 332 -3.61 -8.94 -15.69
CA ASP A 332 -4.96 -8.74 -16.22
C ASP A 332 -5.62 -10.11 -16.44
N LYS A 333 -6.83 -10.31 -15.90
CA LYS A 333 -7.64 -11.47 -16.26
C LYS A 333 -8.23 -11.23 -17.65
N ASP A 334 -8.18 -12.26 -18.50
CA ASP A 334 -8.66 -12.21 -19.88
C ASP A 334 -10.08 -11.62 -19.95
N GLY A 335 -10.25 -10.49 -20.64
CA GLY A 335 -11.55 -9.92 -20.99
C GLY A 335 -12.13 -8.85 -20.06
N ALA A 336 -11.37 -8.27 -19.12
CA ALA A 336 -11.80 -7.05 -18.44
C ALA A 336 -11.44 -5.82 -19.28
N ASP A 337 -12.45 -5.03 -19.67
CA ASP A 337 -12.25 -3.74 -20.35
C ASP A 337 -11.33 -2.87 -19.49
N VAL A 338 -10.14 -2.58 -20.05
CA VAL A 338 -9.11 -1.72 -19.46
C VAL A 338 -9.54 -0.24 -19.53
N ASP A 339 -10.67 0.05 -20.18
CA ASP A 339 -11.13 1.39 -20.56
C ASP A 339 -11.97 2.10 -19.48
N GLU A 340 -12.24 1.49 -18.32
CA GLU A 340 -13.05 2.10 -17.23
C GLU A 340 -12.27 2.56 -15.98
N LEU A 341 -10.95 2.39 -15.91
CA LEU A 341 -10.16 2.84 -14.76
C LEU A 341 -9.54 4.21 -15.03
N ASP A 342 -9.66 5.13 -14.06
CA ASP A 342 -8.95 6.41 -14.07
C ASP A 342 -7.44 6.16 -14.22
N GLU A 343 -6.80 6.86 -15.14
CA GLU A 343 -5.36 6.71 -15.37
C GLU A 343 -4.54 7.05 -14.13
N GLU A 344 -5.04 7.94 -13.27
CA GLU A 344 -4.39 8.29 -12.01
C GLU A 344 -4.45 7.13 -11.01
N ASP A 345 -5.63 6.54 -10.81
CA ASP A 345 -5.82 5.38 -9.93
C ASP A 345 -4.93 4.20 -10.37
N PHE A 346 -4.87 3.93 -11.68
CA PHE A 346 -4.00 2.88 -12.21
C PHE A 346 -2.51 3.16 -11.93
N LYS A 347 -2.06 4.42 -12.08
CA LYS A 347 -0.68 4.79 -11.76
C LYS A 347 -0.38 4.60 -10.28
N ASP A 348 -1.30 4.95 -9.40
CA ASP A 348 -1.13 4.80 -7.95
C ASP A 348 -1.12 3.34 -7.49
N GLU A 349 -1.95 2.49 -8.10
CA GLU A 349 -1.90 1.03 -7.93
C GLU A 349 -0.50 0.50 -8.28
N GLN A 350 0.01 0.84 -9.47
CA GLN A 350 1.31 0.33 -9.93
C GLN A 350 2.49 0.90 -9.14
N ASN A 351 2.41 2.17 -8.72
CA ASN A 351 3.41 2.78 -7.84
C ASN A 351 3.45 2.08 -6.47
N SER A 352 2.31 1.63 -5.96
CA SER A 352 2.24 0.88 -4.69
C SER A 352 2.90 -0.50 -4.81
N VAL A 353 2.71 -1.19 -5.94
CA VAL A 353 3.44 -2.44 -6.25
C VAL A 353 4.95 -2.19 -6.38
N ALA A 354 5.36 -1.11 -7.04
CA ALA A 354 6.78 -0.75 -7.15
C ALA A 354 7.43 -0.48 -5.78
N ARG A 355 6.72 0.20 -4.88
CA ARG A 355 7.18 0.40 -3.50
C ARG A 355 7.23 -0.90 -2.70
N LEU A 356 6.27 -1.82 -2.90
CA LEU A 356 6.30 -3.13 -2.26
C LEU A 356 7.58 -3.91 -2.59
N ILE A 357 8.08 -3.83 -3.83
CA ILE A 357 9.31 -4.50 -4.24
C ILE A 357 10.51 -4.04 -3.41
N HIS A 358 10.54 -2.78 -2.95
CA HIS A 358 11.59 -2.27 -2.07
C HIS A 358 11.49 -2.75 -0.61
N MET A 359 10.32 -3.28 -0.21
CA MET A 359 10.10 -3.89 1.12
C MET A 359 10.50 -5.38 1.14
N LEU A 360 10.82 -5.97 0.00
CA LEU A 360 11.32 -7.33 -0.09
C LEU A 360 12.82 -7.30 0.17
N TYR A 361 13.24 -7.90 1.30
CA TYR A 361 14.61 -7.79 1.75
C TYR A 361 15.03 -9.02 2.56
N ASN A 362 16.18 -9.59 2.20
CA ASN A 362 16.88 -10.57 3.00
C ASN A 362 18.37 -10.20 3.08
N ASP A 363 19.00 -10.51 4.21
CA ASP A 363 20.44 -10.37 4.43
C ASP A 363 21.25 -11.43 3.66
N GLU A 364 20.66 -12.62 3.44
CA GLU A 364 21.30 -13.68 2.67
C GLU A 364 21.17 -13.44 1.16
N PRO A 365 22.29 -13.34 0.41
CA PRO A 365 22.27 -12.96 -1.00
C PRO A 365 21.59 -14.01 -1.90
N GLU A 366 21.67 -15.29 -1.54
CA GLU A 366 21.06 -16.38 -2.31
C GLU A 366 19.54 -16.37 -2.21
N GLU A 367 19.02 -16.19 -1.00
CA GLU A 367 17.58 -16.08 -0.77
C GLU A 367 17.02 -14.81 -1.39
N MET A 368 17.78 -13.71 -1.35
CA MET A 368 17.43 -12.48 -2.08
C MET A 368 17.39 -12.70 -3.60
N LEU A 369 18.30 -13.49 -4.18
CA LEU A 369 18.26 -13.84 -5.60
C LEU A 369 17.00 -14.67 -5.94
N LYS A 370 16.63 -15.65 -5.11
CA LYS A 370 15.39 -16.42 -5.29
C LYS A 370 14.17 -15.51 -5.25
N ILE A 371 14.11 -14.57 -4.30
CA ILE A 371 13.04 -13.56 -4.22
C ILE A 371 12.96 -12.75 -5.52
N ILE A 372 14.09 -12.25 -6.03
CA ILE A 372 14.14 -11.50 -7.29
C ILE A 372 13.63 -12.35 -8.46
N CYS A 373 14.00 -13.63 -8.54
CA CYS A 373 13.52 -14.54 -9.58
C CYS A 373 12.00 -14.77 -9.51
N ILE A 374 11.43 -14.89 -8.32
CA ILE A 374 9.98 -15.01 -8.11
C ILE A 374 9.27 -13.73 -8.54
N VAL A 375 9.74 -12.57 -8.08
CA VAL A 375 9.17 -11.27 -8.45
C VAL A 375 9.24 -11.06 -9.96
N ARG A 376 10.36 -11.43 -10.60
CA ARG A 376 10.50 -11.41 -12.06
C ARG A 376 9.42 -12.26 -12.73
N LYS A 377 9.25 -13.51 -12.31
CA LYS A 377 8.27 -14.43 -12.91
C LYS A 377 6.86 -13.84 -12.90
N HIS A 378 6.45 -13.23 -11.79
CA HIS A 378 5.12 -12.64 -11.66
C HIS A 378 4.99 -11.30 -12.40
N THR A 379 5.98 -10.41 -12.31
CA THR A 379 5.96 -9.10 -13.00
C THR A 379 5.96 -9.23 -14.52
N MET A 380 6.71 -10.20 -15.08
CA MET A 380 6.72 -10.45 -16.53
C MET A 380 5.37 -10.96 -17.06
N ALA A 381 4.51 -11.50 -16.21
CA ALA A 381 3.16 -11.92 -16.58
C ALA A 381 2.14 -10.76 -16.62
N GLY A 382 2.53 -9.55 -16.21
CA GLY A 382 1.61 -8.42 -15.98
C GLY A 382 1.26 -7.54 -17.18
N GLY A 383 1.81 -7.84 -18.36
CA GLY A 383 1.48 -7.15 -19.60
C GLY A 383 2.17 -5.78 -19.79
N PRO A 384 2.11 -5.21 -21.02
CA PRO A 384 2.98 -4.09 -21.43
C PRO A 384 2.69 -2.77 -20.70
N LYS A 385 1.46 -2.50 -20.26
CA LYS A 385 1.11 -1.24 -19.58
C LYS A 385 1.68 -1.13 -18.15
N ARG A 386 1.91 -2.26 -17.47
CA ARG A 386 2.38 -2.31 -16.07
C ARG A 386 3.90 -2.40 -15.91
N LEU A 387 4.57 -2.96 -16.90
CA LEU A 387 6.03 -3.15 -16.90
C LEU A 387 6.81 -1.84 -16.68
N PRO A 388 6.45 -0.68 -17.27
CA PRO A 388 7.20 0.57 -17.07
C PRO A 388 7.29 1.04 -15.62
N PHE A 389 6.33 0.67 -14.76
CA PHE A 389 6.28 1.09 -13.36
C PHE A 389 7.01 0.10 -12.44
N THR A 390 6.81 -1.19 -12.67
CA THR A 390 7.31 -2.25 -11.78
C THR A 390 8.74 -2.67 -12.10
N VAL A 391 9.13 -2.69 -13.38
CA VAL A 391 10.46 -3.13 -13.81
C VAL A 391 11.59 -2.28 -13.23
N PRO A 392 11.54 -0.93 -13.21
CA PRO A 392 12.61 -0.12 -12.62
C PRO A 392 12.89 -0.49 -11.17
N SER A 393 11.85 -0.68 -10.36
CA SER A 393 12.01 -1.05 -8.94
C SER A 393 12.68 -2.42 -8.77
N LEU A 394 12.35 -3.39 -9.64
CA LEU A 394 13.01 -4.70 -9.67
C LEU A 394 14.48 -4.59 -10.08
N VAL A 395 14.80 -3.78 -11.10
CA VAL A 395 16.18 -3.54 -11.56
C VAL A 395 16.99 -2.91 -10.43
N PHE A 396 16.50 -1.86 -9.78
CA PHE A 396 17.22 -1.24 -8.66
C PHE A 396 17.39 -2.16 -7.45
N SER A 397 16.41 -3.02 -7.17
CA SER A 397 16.55 -4.05 -6.12
C SER A 397 17.66 -5.06 -6.44
N ALA A 398 17.74 -5.51 -7.69
CA ALA A 398 18.81 -6.38 -8.16
C ALA A 398 20.19 -5.67 -8.19
N LEU A 399 20.26 -4.40 -8.59
CA LEU A 399 21.51 -3.62 -8.55
C LEU A 399 22.01 -3.42 -7.10
N ARG A 400 21.10 -3.22 -6.14
CA ARG A 400 21.46 -3.17 -4.71
C ARG A 400 22.07 -4.49 -4.23
N LEU A 401 21.61 -5.63 -4.73
CA LEU A 401 22.22 -6.94 -4.46
C LEU A 401 23.63 -7.04 -5.07
N VAL A 402 23.83 -6.55 -6.30
CA VAL A 402 25.14 -6.52 -6.96
C VAL A 402 26.17 -5.73 -6.14
N TRP A 403 25.81 -4.54 -5.67
CA TRP A 403 26.71 -3.72 -4.85
C TRP A 403 27.09 -4.36 -3.51
N ARG A 404 26.24 -5.22 -2.96
CA ARG A 404 26.55 -5.95 -1.72
C ARG A 404 27.55 -7.07 -1.93
N LEU A 405 27.41 -7.77 -3.05
CA LEU A 405 28.33 -8.84 -3.42
C LEU A 405 29.75 -8.32 -3.66
N GLN A 406 29.89 -7.08 -4.15
CA GLN A 406 31.19 -6.41 -4.27
C GLN A 406 31.89 -6.16 -2.92
N GLY A 407 31.14 -5.93 -1.84
CA GLY A 407 31.70 -5.70 -0.50
C GLY A 407 32.13 -6.96 0.24
N GLN A 408 31.81 -8.15 -0.29
CA GLN A 408 32.00 -9.46 0.33
C GLN A 408 33.02 -10.36 -0.39
N GLU A 409 33.94 -9.80 -1.18
CA GLU A 409 35.06 -10.55 -1.81
C GLU A 409 36.13 -11.03 -0.80
N GLY A 410 35.70 -11.61 0.33
CA GLY A 410 36.51 -12.43 1.21
C GLY A 410 35.93 -13.85 1.26
N ASP A 411 36.68 -14.80 0.68
CA ASP A 411 36.55 -16.27 0.77
C ASP A 411 35.25 -16.83 1.38
N ILE A 412 34.39 -17.41 0.53
CA ILE A 412 33.44 -18.45 0.98
C ILE A 412 33.51 -19.64 0.04
N VAL A 413 34.15 -20.70 0.54
CA VAL A 413 34.11 -22.07 0.05
C VAL A 413 32.74 -22.66 0.42
N GLY A 414 31.91 -22.95 -0.59
CA GLY A 414 30.61 -23.62 -0.43
C GLY A 414 30.08 -24.08 -1.79
N GLU A 415 29.64 -25.33 -1.86
CA GLU A 415 29.46 -26.12 -3.09
C GLU A 415 28.09 -25.95 -3.79
N GLU A 416 27.33 -24.88 -3.52
CA GLU A 416 26.12 -24.53 -4.28
C GLU A 416 26.34 -23.21 -5.03
N VAL A 417 26.01 -23.20 -6.33
CA VAL A 417 26.55 -22.25 -7.31
C VAL A 417 26.31 -20.79 -6.90
N PRO A 418 27.34 -20.01 -6.50
CA PRO A 418 27.13 -18.73 -5.86
C PRO A 418 26.36 -17.76 -6.75
N ALA A 419 25.59 -16.87 -6.13
CA ALA A 419 24.92 -15.74 -6.77
C ALA A 419 25.98 -14.77 -7.34
N THR A 420 26.61 -15.12 -8.46
CA THR A 420 27.64 -14.29 -9.07
C THR A 420 27.00 -13.05 -9.71
N PRO A 421 27.65 -11.87 -9.65
CA PRO A 421 27.19 -10.65 -10.32
C PRO A 421 26.84 -10.87 -11.81
N LYS A 422 27.59 -11.74 -12.51
CA LYS A 422 27.34 -12.11 -13.92
C LYS A 422 25.94 -12.70 -14.15
N LYS A 423 25.48 -13.60 -13.27
CA LYS A 423 24.12 -14.18 -13.37
C LYS A 423 23.04 -13.12 -13.13
N ILE A 424 23.27 -12.19 -12.21
CA ILE A 424 22.34 -11.08 -11.94
C ILE A 424 22.28 -10.15 -13.16
N PHE A 425 23.41 -9.82 -13.77
CA PHE A 425 23.43 -9.03 -14.99
C PHE A 425 22.74 -9.75 -16.17
N GLN A 426 22.92 -11.06 -16.34
CA GLN A 426 22.16 -11.83 -17.34
C GLN A 426 20.65 -11.78 -17.08
N LEU A 427 20.23 -11.86 -15.81
CA LEU A 427 18.83 -11.70 -15.44
C LEU A 427 18.31 -10.30 -15.79
N LEU A 428 19.10 -9.26 -15.50
CA LEU A 428 18.78 -7.86 -15.80
C LEU A 428 18.65 -7.63 -17.31
N THR A 429 19.56 -8.18 -18.14
CA THR A 429 19.45 -8.12 -19.60
C THR A 429 18.11 -8.67 -20.07
N GLN A 430 17.73 -9.86 -19.62
CA GLN A 430 16.45 -10.47 -20.01
C GLN A 430 15.22 -9.68 -19.54
N ILE A 431 15.32 -9.01 -18.38
CA ILE A 431 14.23 -8.14 -17.87
C ILE A 431 14.11 -6.87 -18.72
N ILE A 432 15.22 -6.24 -19.09
CA ILE A 432 15.22 -5.00 -19.87
C ILE A 432 14.86 -5.30 -21.34
N GLU A 433 15.28 -6.44 -21.89
CA GLU A 433 14.82 -6.92 -23.21
C GLU A 433 13.29 -7.07 -23.25
N ALA A 434 12.68 -7.64 -22.21
CA ALA A 434 11.22 -7.71 -22.12
C ALA A 434 10.56 -6.32 -22.05
N LEU A 435 11.23 -5.33 -21.43
CA LEU A 435 10.78 -3.94 -21.44
C LEU A 435 10.95 -3.26 -22.80
N SER A 436 11.95 -3.67 -23.61
CA SER A 436 12.15 -3.12 -24.95
C SER A 436 11.02 -3.45 -25.93
N ALA A 437 10.24 -4.52 -25.65
CA ALA A 437 9.02 -4.84 -26.40
C ALA A 437 7.83 -3.92 -26.05
N VAL A 438 7.98 -3.01 -25.08
CA VAL A 438 6.97 -2.05 -24.61
C VAL A 438 7.32 -0.66 -25.15
N PRO A 439 6.34 0.21 -25.52
CA PRO A 439 6.60 1.55 -26.05
C PRO A 439 7.13 2.54 -24.98
N SER A 440 8.25 2.22 -24.33
CA SER A 440 8.96 3.09 -23.37
C SER A 440 10.49 3.04 -23.57
N PRO A 441 11.00 3.32 -24.79
CA PRO A 441 12.41 3.13 -25.12
C PRO A 441 13.37 4.00 -24.30
N GLU A 442 12.93 5.20 -23.89
CA GLU A 442 13.73 6.08 -23.02
C GLU A 442 14.02 5.46 -21.64
N LEU A 443 13.04 4.76 -21.08
CA LEU A 443 13.19 4.12 -19.77
C LEU A 443 14.16 2.95 -19.86
N ALA A 444 13.99 2.10 -20.88
CA ALA A 444 14.89 0.98 -21.14
C ALA A 444 16.34 1.46 -21.34
N LEU A 445 16.55 2.53 -22.11
CA LEU A 445 17.88 3.14 -22.29
C LEU A 445 18.49 3.60 -20.96
N ARG A 446 17.73 4.30 -20.11
CA ARG A 446 18.21 4.72 -18.78
C ARG A 446 18.59 3.52 -17.91
N LEU A 447 17.79 2.45 -17.93
CA LEU A 447 18.08 1.23 -17.17
C LEU A 447 19.33 0.51 -17.68
N TYR A 448 19.54 0.42 -18.99
CA TYR A 448 20.77 -0.13 -19.56
C TYR A 448 22.00 0.66 -19.14
N LEU A 449 21.93 2.00 -19.18
CA LEU A 449 23.05 2.85 -18.74
C LEU A 449 23.36 2.69 -17.25
N GLN A 450 22.33 2.58 -16.39
CA GLN A 450 22.53 2.33 -14.96
C GLN A 450 23.11 0.94 -14.69
N CYS A 451 22.68 -0.09 -15.44
CA CYS A 451 23.27 -1.42 -15.34
C CYS A 451 24.74 -1.42 -15.80
N ALA A 452 25.08 -0.63 -16.83
CA ALA A 452 26.45 -0.49 -17.28
C ALA A 452 27.35 0.25 -16.27
N GLU A 453 26.83 1.27 -15.57
CA GLU A 453 27.52 1.95 -14.46
C GLU A 453 27.76 0.99 -13.28
N ALA A 454 26.79 0.13 -12.96
CA ALA A 454 26.97 -0.90 -11.94
C ALA A 454 27.97 -1.99 -12.37
N ALA A 455 27.96 -2.40 -13.63
CA ALA A 455 28.93 -3.35 -14.19
C ALA A 455 30.35 -2.77 -14.19
N ASN A 456 30.48 -1.45 -14.42
CA ASN A 456 31.74 -0.72 -14.32
C ASN A 456 32.34 -0.83 -12.91
N GLY A 457 31.53 -0.70 -11.85
CA GLY A 457 32.03 -0.90 -10.49
C GLY A 457 32.43 -2.35 -10.16
N CYS A 458 32.02 -3.34 -10.98
CA CYS A 458 32.27 -4.76 -10.76
C CYS A 458 33.50 -5.32 -11.50
N ASP A 459 34.30 -4.52 -12.22
CA ASP A 459 35.38 -5.14 -12.99
C ASP A 459 34.94 -5.71 -14.36
N LEU A 460 33.65 -5.59 -14.74
CA LEU A 460 33.03 -6.42 -15.79
C LEU A 460 32.90 -5.73 -17.15
N GLU A 461 34.01 -5.65 -17.89
CA GLU A 461 34.08 -4.96 -19.18
C GLU A 461 33.12 -5.49 -20.25
N LEU A 462 33.09 -6.80 -20.49
CA LEU A 462 32.27 -7.40 -21.54
C LEU A 462 30.77 -7.14 -21.32
N VAL A 463 30.32 -7.22 -20.06
CA VAL A 463 28.93 -6.99 -19.68
C VAL A 463 28.55 -5.52 -19.85
N ALA A 464 29.43 -4.61 -19.41
CA ALA A 464 29.23 -3.18 -19.61
C ALA A 464 29.18 -2.81 -21.10
N TYR A 465 30.03 -3.42 -21.93
CA TYR A 465 30.05 -3.20 -23.38
C TYR A 465 28.76 -3.67 -24.06
N GLU A 466 28.23 -4.82 -23.64
CA GLU A 466 26.97 -5.37 -24.14
C GLU A 466 25.81 -4.41 -23.83
N PHE A 467 25.70 -3.94 -22.58
CA PHE A 467 24.66 -2.97 -22.21
C PHE A 467 24.75 -1.66 -22.99
N PHE A 468 25.95 -1.13 -23.23
CA PHE A 468 26.13 0.04 -24.08
C PHE A 468 25.72 -0.21 -25.53
N THR A 469 26.05 -1.38 -26.06
CA THR A 469 25.67 -1.75 -27.43
C THR A 469 24.16 -1.81 -27.57
N GLN A 470 23.45 -2.42 -26.61
CA GLN A 470 21.98 -2.44 -26.60
C GLN A 470 21.37 -1.04 -26.43
N ALA A 471 21.97 -0.19 -25.59
CA ALA A 471 21.54 1.20 -25.45
C ALA A 471 21.71 2.01 -26.75
N PHE A 472 22.76 1.75 -27.53
CA PHE A 472 22.94 2.36 -28.85
C PHE A 472 21.92 1.88 -29.88
N VAL A 473 21.60 0.58 -29.89
CA VAL A 473 20.55 0.03 -30.77
C VAL A 473 19.20 0.70 -30.47
N LEU A 474 18.81 0.79 -29.19
CA LEU A 474 17.58 1.49 -28.81
C LEU A 474 17.57 2.96 -29.22
N TYR A 475 18.71 3.65 -29.10
CA TYR A 475 18.83 5.04 -29.53
C TYR A 475 18.66 5.19 -31.05
N GLU A 476 19.16 4.25 -31.85
CA GLU A 476 19.08 4.29 -33.31
C GLU A 476 17.69 3.91 -33.85
N GLU A 477 17.09 2.86 -33.29
CA GLU A 477 15.90 2.22 -33.87
C GLU A 477 14.58 2.75 -33.27
N GLU A 478 14.54 3.03 -31.96
CA GLU A 478 13.28 3.27 -31.24
C GLU A 478 13.07 4.74 -30.83
N ILE A 479 14.13 5.51 -30.56
CA ILE A 479 14.02 6.91 -30.10
C ILE A 479 13.96 7.87 -31.29
N ALA A 480 12.74 8.19 -31.75
CA ALA A 480 12.51 9.11 -32.87
C ALA A 480 12.38 10.60 -32.46
N ASP A 481 11.94 10.90 -31.22
CA ASP A 481 11.72 12.28 -30.80
C ASP A 481 13.04 13.06 -30.63
N SER A 482 13.10 14.26 -31.21
CA SER A 482 14.33 15.06 -31.22
C SER A 482 14.76 15.52 -29.82
N LYS A 483 13.84 15.77 -28.88
CA LYS A 483 14.23 16.17 -27.51
C LYS A 483 14.67 14.96 -26.69
N ALA A 484 13.99 13.83 -26.88
CA ALA A 484 14.35 12.55 -26.29
C ALA A 484 15.76 12.11 -26.73
N GLN A 485 16.07 12.20 -28.03
CA GLN A 485 17.41 11.90 -28.57
C GLN A 485 18.50 12.77 -27.92
N VAL A 486 18.25 14.07 -27.78
CA VAL A 486 19.19 14.98 -27.11
C VAL A 486 19.39 14.58 -25.65
N THR A 487 18.33 14.23 -24.93
CA THR A 487 18.45 13.80 -23.53
C THR A 487 19.21 12.47 -23.44
N ALA A 488 18.87 11.50 -24.28
CA ALA A 488 19.52 10.18 -24.33
C ALA A 488 21.02 10.30 -24.62
N ILE A 489 21.42 11.12 -25.61
CA ILE A 489 22.85 11.24 -25.95
C ILE A 489 23.64 11.90 -24.83
N HIS A 490 23.09 12.90 -24.13
CA HIS A 490 23.76 13.51 -22.98
C HIS A 490 23.90 12.51 -21.81
N LEU A 491 22.91 11.64 -21.60
CA LEU A 491 23.00 10.57 -20.61
C LEU A 491 24.07 9.53 -21.00
N ILE A 492 24.14 9.15 -22.28
CA ILE A 492 25.20 8.24 -22.79
C ILE A 492 26.58 8.87 -22.56
N ILE A 493 26.77 10.14 -22.94
CA ILE A 493 28.03 10.88 -22.75
C ILE A 493 28.40 10.92 -21.26
N GLY A 494 27.45 11.30 -20.40
CA GLY A 494 27.69 11.39 -18.95
C GLY A 494 28.02 10.04 -18.31
N THR A 495 27.38 8.97 -18.75
CA THR A 495 27.66 7.60 -18.25
C THR A 495 29.04 7.16 -18.73
N LEU A 496 29.34 7.31 -20.02
CA LEU A 496 30.62 6.91 -20.60
C LEU A 496 31.81 7.69 -20.00
N GLN A 497 31.59 8.94 -19.57
CA GLN A 497 32.60 9.72 -18.85
C GLN A 497 32.97 9.11 -17.49
N ARG A 498 32.00 8.50 -16.80
CA ARG A 498 32.22 7.87 -15.48
C ARG A 498 32.82 6.47 -15.56
N MET A 499 32.94 5.91 -16.76
CA MET A 499 33.43 4.55 -16.94
C MET A 499 34.94 4.49 -17.06
N ASN A 500 35.52 3.64 -16.23
CA ASN A 500 36.95 3.32 -16.17
C ASN A 500 37.25 1.85 -16.54
N VAL A 501 36.23 1.00 -16.66
CA VAL A 501 36.39 -0.44 -16.93
C VAL A 501 36.82 -0.75 -18.37
N PHE A 502 36.55 0.16 -19.32
CA PHE A 502 36.82 -0.10 -20.73
C PHE A 502 38.31 0.00 -21.08
N GLY A 503 38.82 -1.01 -21.78
CA GLY A 503 40.10 -0.93 -22.47
C GLY A 503 40.10 0.13 -23.58
N VAL A 504 41.31 0.50 -24.03
CA VAL A 504 41.52 1.60 -24.99
C VAL A 504 40.71 1.42 -26.28
N GLU A 505 40.68 0.20 -26.84
CA GLU A 505 39.99 -0.09 -28.11
C GLU A 505 38.46 -0.01 -27.99
N ASN A 506 37.90 -0.62 -26.95
CA ASN A 506 36.47 -0.60 -26.69
C ASN A 506 36.00 0.83 -26.38
N ARG A 507 36.77 1.56 -25.55
CA ARG A 507 36.48 2.96 -25.24
C ARG A 507 36.53 3.83 -26.48
N ASP A 508 37.53 3.67 -27.35
CA ASP A 508 37.65 4.44 -28.59
C ASP A 508 36.45 4.20 -29.51
N THR A 509 36.07 2.94 -29.68
CA THR A 509 34.90 2.54 -30.49
C THR A 509 33.61 3.18 -29.98
N MET A 510 33.34 3.10 -28.67
CA MET A 510 32.14 3.71 -28.07
C MET A 510 32.15 5.23 -28.22
N THR A 511 33.29 5.87 -27.97
CA THR A 511 33.44 7.33 -28.08
C THR A 511 33.23 7.82 -29.51
N HIS A 512 33.77 7.09 -30.48
CA HIS A 512 33.59 7.40 -31.89
C HIS A 512 32.12 7.29 -32.30
N LYS A 513 31.41 6.23 -31.87
CA LYS A 513 29.96 6.08 -32.10
C LYS A 513 29.17 7.23 -31.47
N THR A 514 29.38 7.53 -30.18
CA THR A 514 28.71 8.65 -29.47
C THR A 514 28.96 10.00 -30.14
N THR A 515 30.19 10.25 -30.59
CA THR A 515 30.55 11.49 -31.32
C THR A 515 29.85 11.53 -32.68
N GLY A 516 29.73 10.38 -33.36
CA GLY A 516 28.96 10.21 -34.59
C GLY A 516 27.49 10.57 -34.40
N TYR A 517 26.83 10.04 -33.36
CA TYR A 517 25.43 10.33 -33.05
C TYR A 517 25.18 11.77 -32.66
N SER A 518 26.06 12.34 -31.83
CA SER A 518 26.00 13.77 -31.45
C SER A 518 26.02 14.68 -32.67
N ALA A 519 26.75 14.30 -33.71
CA ALA A 519 26.82 15.04 -34.96
C ALA A 519 25.69 14.72 -35.96
N ARG A 520 24.78 13.80 -35.67
CA ARG A 520 23.60 13.49 -36.50
C ARG A 520 22.31 14.11 -35.98
N LEU A 521 22.35 14.79 -34.84
CA LEU A 521 21.19 15.51 -34.29
C LEU A 521 20.64 16.55 -35.27
N LEU A 522 19.31 16.65 -35.33
CA LEU A 522 18.60 17.49 -36.30
C LEU A 522 18.81 18.99 -36.06
N LYS A 523 18.70 19.43 -34.80
CA LYS A 523 18.80 20.84 -34.42
C LYS A 523 20.26 21.25 -34.21
N LYS A 524 20.69 22.30 -34.91
CA LYS A 524 22.07 22.82 -34.85
C LYS A 524 22.52 23.25 -33.44
N PRO A 525 21.70 23.93 -32.61
CA PRO A 525 22.08 24.24 -31.24
C PRO A 525 22.35 22.99 -30.40
N ASP A 526 21.47 22.00 -30.48
CA ASP A 526 21.59 20.76 -29.70
C ASP A 526 22.75 19.90 -30.19
N GLN A 527 22.98 19.86 -31.51
CA GLN A 527 24.14 19.26 -32.15
C GLN A 527 25.45 19.88 -31.63
N CYS A 528 25.50 21.22 -31.55
CA CYS A 528 26.66 21.94 -31.02
C CYS A 528 26.95 21.54 -29.57
N ARG A 529 25.91 21.53 -28.73
CA ARG A 529 26.01 21.16 -27.30
C ARG A 529 26.49 19.74 -27.08
N ALA A 530 25.92 18.78 -27.81
CA ALA A 530 26.34 17.39 -27.72
C ALA A 530 27.78 17.19 -28.21
N VAL A 531 28.20 17.86 -29.29
CA VAL A 531 29.55 17.73 -29.86
C VAL A 531 30.63 18.32 -28.95
N TYR A 532 30.42 19.50 -28.35
CA TYR A 532 31.38 19.99 -27.36
C TYR A 532 31.32 19.16 -26.07
N ALA A 533 30.18 18.57 -25.70
CA ALA A 533 30.11 17.68 -24.54
C ALA A 533 30.97 16.42 -24.76
N CYS A 534 31.01 15.88 -25.98
CA CYS A 534 31.90 14.78 -26.36
C CYS A 534 33.39 15.11 -26.17
N SER A 535 33.80 16.38 -26.14
CA SER A 535 35.20 16.74 -25.86
C SER A 535 35.67 16.27 -24.47
N HIS A 536 34.76 16.21 -23.49
CA HIS A 536 35.04 15.68 -22.16
C HIS A 536 35.28 14.16 -22.14
N LEU A 537 34.87 13.42 -23.18
CA LEU A 537 35.16 12.00 -23.29
C LEU A 537 36.62 11.70 -23.62
N PHE A 538 37.33 12.67 -24.20
CA PHE A 538 38.75 12.57 -24.58
C PHE A 538 39.69 13.18 -23.54
N TRP A 539 39.13 13.68 -22.43
CA TRP A 539 39.88 14.37 -21.38
C TRP A 539 39.28 14.06 -20.01
N VAL A 540 39.85 13.04 -19.34
CA VAL A 540 39.47 12.62 -18.00
C VAL A 540 40.54 13.07 -17.00
N ASP A 541 40.11 13.68 -15.90
CA ASP A 541 41.02 14.31 -14.92
C ASP A 541 41.72 13.32 -13.96
N ASP A 542 41.41 12.03 -14.05
CA ASP A 542 42.01 10.97 -13.22
C ASP A 542 43.47 10.65 -13.62
N GLN A 543 44.21 10.03 -12.69
CA GLN A 543 45.66 9.75 -12.84
C GLN A 543 45.96 8.85 -14.05
N ASP A 544 45.08 7.90 -14.35
CA ASP A 544 45.15 7.01 -15.52
C ASP A 544 44.17 7.42 -16.65
N GLY A 545 43.62 8.64 -16.57
CA GLY A 545 42.65 9.16 -17.52
C GLY A 545 43.25 9.46 -18.90
N ILE A 546 42.47 9.20 -19.96
CA ILE A 546 42.85 9.58 -21.33
C ILE A 546 42.91 11.10 -21.43
N LYS A 547 44.06 11.62 -21.90
CA LYS A 547 44.31 13.05 -22.14
C LYS A 547 44.73 13.27 -23.59
N ASP A 548 43.77 13.17 -24.50
CA ASP A 548 44.01 13.44 -25.92
C ASP A 548 43.61 14.88 -26.27
N GLY A 549 44.58 15.79 -26.17
CA GLY A 549 44.36 17.21 -26.43
C GLY A 549 44.01 17.53 -27.89
N GLU A 550 44.43 16.70 -28.85
CA GLU A 550 44.17 16.92 -30.28
C GLU A 550 42.71 16.60 -30.62
N ARG A 551 42.19 15.50 -30.10
CA ARG A 551 40.77 15.12 -30.29
C ARG A 551 39.82 16.08 -29.58
N VAL A 552 40.19 16.58 -28.40
CA VAL A 552 39.46 17.66 -27.72
C VAL A 552 39.34 18.88 -28.64
N LEU A 553 40.46 19.33 -29.21
CA LEU A 553 40.48 20.48 -30.11
C LEU A 553 39.66 20.21 -31.38
N LEU A 554 39.68 18.99 -31.92
CA LEU A 554 38.87 18.59 -33.06
C LEU A 554 37.37 18.70 -32.77
N CYS A 555 36.91 18.22 -31.61
CA CYS A 555 35.53 18.34 -31.16
C CYS A 555 35.12 19.81 -30.99
N LEU A 556 35.98 20.63 -30.36
CA LEU A 556 35.72 22.05 -30.16
C LEU A 556 35.68 22.83 -31.47
N LYS A 557 36.60 22.56 -32.42
CA LYS A 557 36.58 23.15 -33.76
C LYS A 557 35.34 22.73 -34.54
N ARG A 558 34.89 21.47 -34.38
CA ARG A 558 33.65 20.98 -35.00
C ARG A 558 32.42 21.67 -34.41
N ALA A 559 32.36 21.84 -33.09
CA ALA A 559 31.29 22.58 -32.41
C ALA A 559 31.25 24.05 -32.90
N LEU A 560 32.41 24.70 -33.02
CA LEU A 560 32.50 26.06 -33.55
C LEU A 560 31.98 26.18 -34.99
N ARG A 561 32.32 25.22 -35.87
CA ARG A 561 31.76 25.18 -37.24
C ARG A 561 30.24 25.03 -37.25
N ILE A 562 29.69 24.23 -36.33
CA ILE A 562 28.23 24.03 -36.20
C ILE A 562 27.56 25.30 -35.67
N ALA A 563 28.15 25.98 -34.68
CA ALA A 563 27.68 27.26 -34.17
C ALA A 563 27.66 28.34 -35.26
N ASN A 564 28.73 28.45 -36.05
CA ASN A 564 28.78 29.36 -37.21
C ASN A 564 27.69 29.06 -38.24
N ALA A 565 27.44 27.78 -38.55
CA ALA A 565 26.36 27.40 -39.46
C ALA A 565 24.97 27.75 -38.88
N ALA A 566 24.78 27.61 -37.57
CA ALA A 566 23.53 28.00 -36.89
C ALA A 566 23.31 29.52 -36.95
N GLN A 567 24.36 30.31 -36.71
CA GLN A 567 24.36 31.76 -36.81
C GLN A 567 24.02 32.24 -38.21
N GLN A 568 24.65 31.66 -39.24
CA GLN A 568 24.34 31.97 -40.64
C GLN A 568 22.88 31.69 -41.00
N MET A 569 22.30 30.58 -40.51
CA MET A 569 20.88 30.28 -40.72
C MET A 569 19.96 31.26 -40.00
N ALA A 570 20.31 31.70 -38.79
CA ALA A 570 19.54 32.70 -38.04
C ALA A 570 19.54 34.07 -38.74
N ASN A 571 20.70 34.50 -39.25
CA ASN A 571 20.85 35.77 -39.98
C ASN A 571 20.00 35.81 -41.27
N VAL A 572 19.82 34.66 -41.93
CA VAL A 572 18.97 34.52 -43.14
C VAL A 572 17.47 34.54 -42.79
N ALA A 573 17.08 34.04 -41.62
CA ALA A 573 15.68 33.89 -41.21
C ALA A 573 15.01 35.18 -40.69
N ARG A 574 15.69 36.34 -40.73
CA ARG A 574 15.20 37.71 -40.37
C ARG A 574 14.13 37.72 -39.28
N GLY A 575 14.52 37.47 -38.02
CA GLY A 575 13.61 37.62 -36.88
C GLY A 575 14.02 36.97 -35.55
N SER A 576 15.16 36.27 -35.50
CA SER A 576 15.71 35.67 -34.27
C SER A 576 17.14 36.19 -34.10
N SER A 577 17.48 36.74 -32.93
CA SER A 577 18.89 36.87 -32.54
C SER A 577 19.54 35.49 -32.69
N GLY A 578 20.70 35.45 -33.33
CA GLY A 578 21.41 34.21 -33.52
C GLY A 578 21.88 33.63 -32.18
N PRO A 579 22.26 32.34 -32.10
CA PRO A 579 22.63 31.73 -30.83
C PRO A 579 24.05 32.15 -30.38
N VAL A 580 24.25 33.46 -30.12
CA VAL A 580 25.49 34.04 -29.55
C VAL A 580 25.87 33.31 -28.26
N ILE A 581 24.87 32.90 -27.48
CA ILE A 581 25.00 32.10 -26.27
C ILE A 581 25.83 30.82 -26.51
N LEU A 582 25.70 30.15 -27.66
CA LEU A 582 26.48 28.94 -27.97
C LEU A 582 27.97 29.23 -28.10
N PHE A 583 28.36 30.39 -28.65
CA PHE A 583 29.77 30.76 -28.74
C PHE A 583 30.36 31.04 -27.35
N VAL A 584 29.59 31.68 -26.46
CA VAL A 584 30.00 31.89 -25.07
C VAL A 584 30.08 30.56 -24.30
N GLU A 585 29.16 29.63 -24.52
CA GLU A 585 29.25 28.25 -23.99
C GLU A 585 30.54 27.55 -24.46
N ILE A 586 30.84 27.61 -25.76
CA ILE A 586 32.09 27.04 -26.32
C ILE A 586 33.31 27.72 -25.70
N LEU A 587 33.32 29.05 -25.57
CA LEU A 587 34.41 29.79 -24.94
C LEU A 587 34.67 29.29 -23.52
N ASN A 588 33.62 29.08 -22.73
CA ASN A 588 33.74 28.50 -21.40
C ASN A 588 34.34 27.08 -21.40
N LYS A 589 34.07 26.27 -22.44
CA LYS A 589 34.73 24.97 -22.61
C LYS A 589 36.20 25.10 -22.99
N TYR A 590 36.56 26.05 -23.87
CA TYR A 590 37.97 26.35 -24.17
C TYR A 590 38.72 26.78 -22.91
N LEU A 591 38.13 27.65 -22.09
CA LEU A 591 38.68 28.09 -20.81
C LEU A 591 38.87 26.91 -19.86
N TYR A 592 37.89 26.00 -19.74
CA TYR A 592 37.99 24.81 -18.91
C TYR A 592 39.20 23.94 -19.29
N PHE A 593 39.37 23.59 -20.57
CA PHE A 593 40.50 22.75 -20.99
C PHE A 593 41.84 23.49 -20.95
N PHE A 594 41.83 24.80 -21.15
CA PHE A 594 43.00 25.64 -20.92
C PHE A 594 43.45 25.61 -19.45
N GLU A 595 42.49 25.65 -18.52
CA GLU A 595 42.76 25.50 -17.08
C GLU A 595 43.30 24.11 -16.71
N LYS A 596 42.81 23.07 -17.38
CA LYS A 596 43.30 21.70 -17.16
C LYS A 596 44.66 21.43 -17.80
N GLY A 597 45.25 22.42 -18.47
CA GLY A 597 46.61 22.35 -18.99
C GLY A 597 46.73 21.70 -20.37
N ASN A 598 45.66 21.66 -21.16
CA ASN A 598 45.72 21.18 -22.54
C ASN A 598 46.61 22.11 -23.40
N GLN A 599 47.77 21.61 -23.83
CA GLN A 599 48.76 22.38 -24.59
C GLN A 599 48.28 22.78 -25.99
N GLN A 600 47.30 22.05 -26.55
CA GLN A 600 46.76 22.30 -27.88
C GLN A 600 45.80 23.50 -27.92
N ILE A 601 45.30 23.95 -26.77
CA ILE A 601 44.46 25.14 -26.66
C ILE A 601 45.36 26.32 -26.30
N THR A 602 45.56 27.23 -27.24
CA THR A 602 46.41 28.40 -27.07
C THR A 602 45.59 29.62 -26.62
N GLY A 603 46.23 30.55 -25.92
CA GLY A 603 45.61 31.83 -25.57
C GLY A 603 45.15 32.64 -26.79
N ALA A 604 45.84 32.49 -27.93
CA ALA A 604 45.45 33.08 -29.20
C ALA A 604 44.09 32.55 -29.69
N ALA A 605 43.84 31.24 -29.62
CA ALA A 605 42.55 30.66 -30.02
C ALA A 605 41.39 31.15 -29.14
N ILE A 606 41.66 31.45 -27.86
CA ILE A 606 40.67 32.02 -26.93
C ILE A 606 40.40 33.48 -27.28
N GLN A 607 41.45 34.25 -27.60
CA GLN A 607 41.34 35.63 -28.05
C GLN A 607 40.55 35.74 -29.36
N ASP A 608 40.88 34.93 -30.36
CA ASP A 608 40.17 34.87 -31.65
C ASP A 608 38.67 34.60 -31.45
N LEU A 609 38.32 33.73 -30.49
CA LEU A 609 36.93 33.40 -30.18
C LEU A 609 36.20 34.55 -29.46
N ILE A 610 36.89 35.30 -28.58
CA ILE A 610 36.33 36.49 -27.93
C ILE A 610 36.09 37.60 -28.96
N GLU A 611 37.03 37.82 -29.88
CA GLU A 611 36.90 38.79 -30.97
C GLU A 611 35.73 38.40 -31.90
N LEU A 612 35.56 37.11 -32.20
CA LEU A 612 34.43 36.59 -32.97
C LEU A 612 33.09 36.86 -32.26
N ILE A 613 32.99 36.57 -30.96
CA ILE A 613 31.77 36.82 -30.16
C ILE A 613 31.41 38.30 -30.16
N ASN A 614 32.39 39.19 -29.92
CA ASN A 614 32.18 40.63 -29.91
C ASN A 614 31.71 41.14 -31.28
N THR A 615 32.24 40.59 -32.38
CA THR A 615 31.85 40.96 -33.75
C THR A 615 30.41 40.55 -34.04
N GLU A 616 30.01 39.33 -33.68
CA GLU A 616 28.64 38.84 -33.88
C GLU A 616 27.63 39.61 -33.02
N MET A 617 27.97 39.94 -31.78
CA MET A 617 27.12 40.76 -30.91
C MET A 617 26.89 42.18 -31.45
N GLN A 618 27.92 42.78 -32.07
CA GLN A 618 27.80 44.10 -32.69
C GLN A 618 26.97 44.07 -33.98
N SER A 619 26.86 42.92 -34.64
CA SER A 619 26.06 42.76 -35.86
C SER A 619 24.55 42.62 -35.59
N ASP A 620 24.15 42.15 -34.40
CA ASP A 620 22.77 41.91 -33.96
C ASP A 620 22.08 43.21 -33.47
N SER A 621 21.94 44.20 -34.36
CA SER A 621 21.44 45.56 -34.05
C SER A 621 19.91 45.69 -33.87
N ALA A 622 19.13 44.62 -33.77
CA ALA A 622 17.66 44.70 -33.74
C ALA A 622 17.00 44.53 -32.35
N THR A 623 17.63 43.87 -31.38
CA THR A 623 17.18 43.81 -29.97
C THR A 623 18.32 43.33 -29.08
N PRO A 624 18.75 44.07 -28.04
CA PRO A 624 19.80 43.61 -27.13
C PRO A 624 19.29 42.43 -26.31
N ASP A 625 19.81 41.23 -26.59
CA ASP A 625 19.46 40.03 -25.83
C ASP A 625 20.22 40.07 -24.48
N THR A 626 19.60 40.73 -23.49
CA THR A 626 20.20 41.16 -22.22
C THR A 626 20.85 40.02 -21.43
N ALA A 627 20.40 38.79 -21.68
CA ALA A 627 20.93 37.57 -21.08
C ALA A 627 22.31 37.17 -21.66
N SER A 628 22.53 37.35 -22.96
CA SER A 628 23.79 37.00 -23.63
C SER A 628 24.92 37.95 -23.22
N ASP A 629 24.63 39.25 -23.14
CA ASP A 629 25.54 40.29 -22.64
C ASP A 629 25.98 40.01 -21.20
N ALA A 630 25.02 39.68 -20.32
CA ALA A 630 25.30 39.37 -18.92
C ALA A 630 26.16 38.09 -18.77
N PHE A 631 25.93 37.09 -19.63
CA PHE A 631 26.69 35.84 -19.61
C PHE A 631 28.13 36.02 -20.09
N LEU A 632 28.34 36.81 -21.15
CA LEU A 632 29.68 37.18 -21.60
C LEU A 632 30.39 38.04 -20.56
N ALA A 633 29.74 39.06 -20.00
CA ALA A 633 30.34 39.91 -18.96
C ALA A 633 30.78 39.09 -17.73
N SER A 634 29.98 38.10 -17.33
CA SER A 634 30.33 37.18 -16.24
C SER A 634 31.55 36.32 -16.60
N THR A 635 31.62 35.81 -17.82
CA THR A 635 32.74 35.03 -18.34
C THR A 635 34.03 35.87 -18.39
N LEU A 636 33.96 37.11 -18.88
CA LEU A 636 35.10 38.03 -18.91
C LEU A 636 35.57 38.39 -17.49
N ARG A 637 34.65 38.60 -16.55
CA ARG A 637 34.97 38.84 -15.14
C ARG A 637 35.69 37.65 -14.51
N TYR A 638 35.31 36.42 -14.88
CA TYR A 638 36.01 35.20 -14.46
C TYR A 638 37.45 35.17 -15.01
N ILE A 639 37.66 35.51 -16.28
CA ILE A 639 39.01 35.61 -16.86
C ILE A 639 39.84 36.66 -16.12
N GLN A 640 39.28 37.82 -15.80
CA GLN A 640 39.97 38.87 -15.01
C GLN A 640 40.32 38.38 -13.60
N PHE A 641 39.42 37.65 -12.95
CA PHE A 641 39.67 37.05 -11.65
C PHE A 641 40.84 36.05 -11.69
N GLN A 642 40.89 35.18 -12.70
CA GLN A 642 41.99 34.22 -12.85
C GLN A 642 43.33 34.91 -13.13
N LYS A 643 43.34 36.04 -13.85
CA LYS A 643 44.54 36.90 -14.00
C LYS A 643 45.02 37.48 -12.67
N GLN A 644 44.10 37.99 -11.85
CA GLN A 644 44.41 38.63 -10.56
C GLN A 644 44.88 37.64 -9.49
N LYS A 645 44.51 36.36 -9.59
CA LYS A 645 44.83 35.32 -8.61
C LYS A 645 46.33 35.00 -8.52
N GLY A 646 47.12 35.32 -9.56
CA GLY A 646 48.56 35.09 -9.62
C GLY A 646 48.97 33.60 -9.68
N GLY A 647 50.21 33.32 -10.09
CA GLY A 647 50.78 31.97 -10.26
C GLY A 647 50.88 31.49 -11.72
N VAL A 648 51.29 30.24 -11.95
CA VAL A 648 51.50 29.64 -13.30
C VAL A 648 50.25 29.72 -14.19
N MET A 649 49.06 29.70 -13.59
CA MET A 649 47.80 29.86 -14.31
C MET A 649 47.52 31.34 -14.62
N GLY A 650 47.80 32.26 -13.68
CA GLY A 650 47.69 33.71 -13.91
C GLY A 650 48.54 34.18 -15.08
N GLU A 651 49.80 33.70 -15.19
CA GLU A 651 50.71 34.00 -16.30
C GLU A 651 50.19 33.48 -17.66
N LYS A 652 49.57 32.28 -17.67
CA LYS A 652 48.92 31.74 -18.87
C LYS A 652 47.69 32.56 -19.29
N PHE A 653 46.92 33.06 -18.33
CA PHE A 653 45.76 33.90 -18.58
C PHE A 653 46.14 35.34 -18.97
N GLU A 654 47.29 35.87 -18.54
CA GLU A 654 47.81 37.18 -18.96
C GLU A 654 48.02 37.28 -20.48
N ALA A 655 48.33 36.15 -21.14
CA ALA A 655 48.50 36.09 -22.59
C ALA A 655 47.19 36.33 -23.37
N ILE A 656 46.02 36.22 -22.74
CA ILE A 656 44.71 36.44 -23.36
C ILE A 656 44.36 37.93 -23.24
N LYS A 657 44.35 38.66 -24.36
CA LYS A 657 43.92 40.07 -24.41
C LYS A 657 42.49 40.13 -24.98
N PHE A 658 41.64 40.95 -24.40
CA PHE A 658 40.26 41.17 -24.84
C PHE A 658 39.86 42.62 -24.61
#